data_AF-A0A254RIC8-F1
#
_entry.id   AF-A0A254RIC8-F1
#
_cell.length_a   1.000
_cell.length_b   1.000
_cell.length_c   1.000
_cell.angle_alpha   90.00
_cell.angle_beta   90.00
_cell.angle_gamma   90.00
#
_symmetry.space_group_name_H-M   'P 1'
#
loop_
_entity.id
_entity.type
_entity.pdbx_description
1 polymer ?
#
loop_
_entity_poly.entity_id
_entity_poly.type
_entity_poly.pdbx_seq_one_letter_code
_entity_poly.pdbx_strand_id
1 'polypeptide(L)'
;MRFSWLGLIACLVLWACGSDEPSNYGGTTKPADAELIEDEGDEPGEKSEPEEKRDTTDKEYYIKSNLEATGDFSVDSVYDKNTSSYTYRIRTGNIVWYSQRVTKKAMGDESICYGEQDSNCSDYGRLFLATDFHTEFACPDSTRLPSTREWNLLESYRAKYAVIDTLMALEYGGTCEKDSVLKCSGIDTTGYYLTADGKVYVRKKDSEKASFIKAKDSSFYNIRCVGYPDFVESKKELPPCDTALYVPARIYVFSEKENYRCYPGNGGWHPDFSESCPEGGKSIVYHDTMMICLSNIWQLADIDYSPDSCTAKTKDSLVWFNGINYYCTGESWRRLTPLEDSIGVCNQRKAGVNDTVFSGVDIELYHCDSNEWREAVFDDYVGRCDDSSTVHMNDTIEFKYVRYICRGKGWTRYTDLEERFGVCTPEKLFMLENGTYDIENRKMEFLCDTSGWVKYTATTVIGKCDASNAGSVALYRDLYYECSFSRWNYAERLQNTYDSVLVCSPKNDGHVINAEDNPLEPYMKVVQCHYNSVTDKLMSLLTAFPKCYKEDEGKVHSEGSRQFYCGGAGYWHDYFDDLPLCTTRNIGELATSKDYGRVACTERGWRNISDLEAKYGVCSKRNEYTFKEDGEERFICLQENWRRYKDPSTFRIQGKAGEDK
;
A
#
# COMPACT_ATOMS: atom_id res chain seq x y z
N MET A 1 -34.59 40.63 -53.00
CA MET A 1 -33.59 40.23 -51.99
C MET A 1 -33.03 41.51 -51.37
N ARG A 2 -33.47 41.85 -50.15
CA ARG A 2 -33.18 43.10 -49.42
C ARG A 2 -33.58 42.92 -47.94
N PHE A 3 -33.12 43.84 -47.09
CA PHE A 3 -33.36 43.99 -45.64
C PHE A 3 -32.65 42.93 -44.76
N SER A 4 -31.96 43.19 -43.63
CA SER A 4 -31.71 44.35 -42.73
C SER A 4 -32.42 44.26 -41.36
N TRP A 5 -31.65 44.56 -40.29
CA TRP A 5 -32.11 44.94 -38.92
C TRP A 5 -32.81 43.81 -38.11
N LEU A 6 -32.86 43.74 -36.78
CA LEU A 6 -32.27 44.45 -35.60
C LEU A 6 -31.60 43.38 -34.67
N GLY A 7 -31.06 43.59 -33.45
CA GLY A 7 -30.83 44.76 -32.58
C GLY A 7 -31.77 44.88 -31.35
N LEU A 8 -31.32 44.53 -30.14
CA LEU A 8 -31.78 44.85 -28.74
C LEU A 8 -30.95 43.94 -27.77
N ILE A 9 -30.46 44.25 -26.54
CA ILE A 9 -30.85 45.15 -25.40
C ILE A 9 -32.00 44.53 -24.57
N ALA A 10 -31.99 44.39 -23.23
CA ALA A 10 -31.01 44.57 -22.11
C ALA A 10 -31.21 43.39 -21.10
N CYS A 11 -30.81 43.32 -19.82
CA CYS A 11 -30.13 44.16 -18.78
C CYS A 11 -29.30 43.19 -17.88
N LEU A 12 -28.34 43.52 -17.00
CA LEU A 12 -28.13 44.59 -16.00
C LEU A 12 -28.99 44.52 -14.72
N VAL A 13 -28.44 43.88 -13.67
CA VAL A 13 -28.71 44.13 -12.22
C VAL A 13 -27.36 44.03 -11.47
N LEU A 14 -27.23 44.67 -10.31
CA LEU A 14 -26.00 44.85 -9.52
C LEU A 14 -26.24 44.57 -8.02
N TRP A 15 -25.15 44.23 -7.31
CA TRP A 15 -25.02 44.19 -5.83
C TRP A 15 -25.80 43.05 -5.12
N ALA A 16 -25.52 42.67 -3.86
CA ALA A 16 -24.67 43.30 -2.84
C ALA A 16 -23.83 42.28 -2.02
N CYS A 17 -22.96 42.79 -1.16
CA CYS A 17 -22.17 42.02 -0.19
C CYS A 17 -23.00 41.61 1.05
N GLY A 18 -22.51 40.60 1.77
CA GLY A 18 -22.92 40.27 3.14
C GLY A 18 -21.87 39.37 3.80
N SER A 19 -21.42 39.74 4.99
CA SER A 19 -20.43 39.01 5.80
C SER A 19 -20.91 38.88 7.25
N ASP A 20 -20.10 38.23 8.09
CA ASP A 20 -20.20 38.20 9.56
C ASP A 20 -21.34 37.30 10.12
N GLU A 21 -21.18 36.50 11.18
CA GLU A 21 -19.99 36.05 11.94
C GLU A 21 -20.34 34.71 12.71
N PRO A 22 -19.48 34.12 13.60
CA PRO A 22 -19.52 32.68 13.88
C PRO A 22 -20.38 32.22 15.08
N SER A 23 -20.72 30.93 15.09
CA SER A 23 -21.24 30.22 16.28
C SER A 23 -20.13 29.38 16.96
N ASN A 24 -19.66 29.85 18.11
CA ASN A 24 -18.65 29.18 18.95
C ASN A 24 -19.29 28.06 19.79
N TYR A 25 -18.69 26.86 19.81
CA TYR A 25 -18.97 25.84 20.82
C TYR A 25 -17.73 24.97 21.12
N GLY A 26 -17.18 25.13 22.32
CA GLY A 26 -16.06 24.31 22.80
C GLY A 26 -16.54 23.04 23.51
N GLY A 27 -15.81 21.94 23.32
CA GLY A 27 -16.06 20.66 24.01
C GLY A 27 -14.76 19.91 24.25
N THR A 28 -14.23 19.98 25.47
CA THR A 28 -12.96 19.33 25.85
C THR A 28 -13.19 17.98 26.52
N THR A 29 -12.59 16.92 26.00
CA THR A 29 -12.22 15.71 26.76
C THR A 29 -10.95 15.09 26.21
N LYS A 30 -10.20 14.38 27.07
CA LYS A 30 -9.02 13.59 26.71
C LYS A 30 -9.42 12.22 26.16
N PRO A 31 -8.52 11.48 25.48
CA PRO A 31 -8.79 10.11 25.06
C PRO A 31 -8.96 9.18 26.26
N ALA A 32 -9.71 8.09 26.05
CA ALA A 32 -9.78 6.94 26.95
C ALA A 32 -9.28 5.70 26.19
N ASP A 33 -8.16 5.19 26.68
CA ASP A 33 -7.74 3.78 26.81
C ASP A 33 -8.41 2.73 25.91
N ALA A 34 -7.58 2.01 25.16
CA ALA A 34 -7.97 0.77 24.48
C ALA A 34 -7.92 -0.40 25.48
N GLU A 35 -9.06 -1.05 25.72
CA GLU A 35 -9.09 -2.34 26.42
C GLU A 35 -8.84 -3.48 25.43
N LEU A 36 -7.97 -4.40 25.85
CA LEU A 36 -7.72 -5.66 25.16
C LEU A 36 -8.88 -6.63 25.45
N ILE A 37 -9.37 -7.32 24.43
CA ILE A 37 -10.17 -8.53 24.59
C ILE A 37 -9.35 -9.69 24.05
N GLU A 38 -8.93 -10.57 24.95
CA GLU A 38 -8.35 -11.88 24.64
C GLU A 38 -9.49 -12.84 24.29
N ASP A 39 -9.33 -13.63 23.23
CA ASP A 39 -10.35 -14.58 22.75
C ASP A 39 -9.66 -15.93 22.46
N GLU A 40 -9.83 -16.91 23.35
CA GLU A 40 -9.35 -18.29 23.20
C GLU A 40 -10.54 -19.22 22.91
N GLY A 41 -10.52 -19.91 21.77
CA GLY A 41 -11.68 -20.70 21.32
C GLY A 41 -11.43 -21.59 20.10
N ASP A 42 -10.39 -22.43 20.12
CA ASP A 42 -10.18 -23.47 19.10
C ASP A 42 -11.32 -24.53 19.11
N GLU A 43 -11.92 -24.80 17.94
CA GLU A 43 -11.92 -26.14 17.33
C GLU A 43 -12.30 -26.08 15.82
N PRO A 44 -11.96 -27.10 14.99
CA PRO A 44 -11.71 -26.89 13.56
C PRO A 44 -12.90 -27.16 12.62
N GLY A 45 -13.04 -26.31 11.59
CA GLY A 45 -13.99 -26.50 10.49
C GLY A 45 -13.38 -26.17 9.11
N GLU A 46 -13.43 -27.15 8.21
CA GLU A 46 -13.37 -27.11 6.74
C GLU A 46 -12.56 -26.00 6.01
N LYS A 47 -11.57 -26.40 5.20
CA LYS A 47 -10.74 -25.49 4.40
C LYS A 47 -11.50 -24.96 3.17
N SER A 48 -11.90 -23.69 3.21
CA SER A 48 -12.12 -22.90 2.00
C SER A 48 -10.79 -22.36 1.44
N GLU A 49 -10.75 -22.10 0.14
CA GLU A 49 -9.61 -21.48 -0.54
C GLU A 49 -9.53 -19.97 -0.21
N PRO A 50 -8.33 -19.35 -0.24
CA PRO A 50 -8.18 -17.96 0.18
C PRO A 50 -8.82 -16.99 -0.83
N GLU A 51 -9.81 -16.21 -0.37
CA GLU A 51 -10.30 -15.06 -1.12
C GLU A 51 -9.20 -14.00 -1.27
N GLU A 52 -8.71 -13.83 -2.49
CA GLU A 52 -7.74 -12.79 -2.83
C GLU A 52 -8.38 -11.41 -2.71
N LYS A 53 -7.78 -10.54 -1.88
CA LYS A 53 -8.27 -9.18 -1.62
C LYS A 53 -7.99 -8.24 -2.79
N ARG A 54 -8.73 -8.39 -3.89
CA ARG A 54 -8.81 -7.39 -4.97
C ARG A 54 -9.22 -6.03 -4.40
N ASP A 55 -8.58 -4.97 -4.89
CA ASP A 55 -8.96 -3.60 -4.55
C ASP A 55 -10.44 -3.35 -4.94
N THR A 56 -11.11 -2.53 -4.13
CA THR A 56 -12.53 -2.22 -4.23
C THR A 56 -12.81 -0.94 -5.01
N THR A 57 -11.78 -0.16 -5.34
CA THR A 57 -11.89 1.10 -6.11
C THR A 57 -12.47 0.90 -7.52
N ASP A 58 -12.10 -0.16 -8.24
CA ASP A 58 -12.58 -0.43 -9.61
C ASP A 58 -14.03 -1.00 -9.67
N LYS A 59 -14.72 -1.19 -8.54
CA LYS A 59 -16.07 -1.80 -8.50
C LYS A 59 -17.19 -0.96 -9.12
N GLU A 60 -17.02 0.36 -9.27
CA GLU A 60 -18.05 1.23 -9.89
C GLU A 60 -18.21 1.05 -11.40
N TYR A 61 -17.23 0.44 -12.08
CA TYR A 61 -17.18 0.36 -13.55
C TYR A 61 -17.34 -1.05 -14.13
N TYR A 62 -17.65 -2.03 -13.29
CA TYR A 62 -18.04 -3.36 -13.74
C TYR A 62 -19.47 -3.29 -14.30
N ILE A 63 -19.60 -3.24 -15.62
CA ILE A 63 -20.90 -3.48 -16.25
C ILE A 63 -21.16 -4.97 -16.07
N LYS A 64 -21.94 -5.30 -15.03
CA LYS A 64 -22.52 -6.64 -14.91
C LYS A 64 -23.42 -6.82 -16.13
N SER A 65 -23.01 -7.69 -17.04
CA SER A 65 -23.75 -7.95 -18.27
C SER A 65 -25.17 -8.38 -17.92
N ASN A 66 -26.17 -7.94 -18.68
CA ASN A 66 -27.59 -8.08 -18.34
C ASN A 66 -28.14 -9.51 -18.56
N LEU A 67 -27.29 -10.51 -18.32
CA LEU A 67 -27.47 -11.94 -18.53
C LEU A 67 -28.20 -12.60 -17.34
N GLU A 68 -29.36 -12.06 -16.93
CA GLU A 68 -30.15 -12.62 -15.82
C GLU A 68 -30.89 -13.92 -16.20
N ALA A 69 -30.12 -14.98 -16.46
CA ALA A 69 -30.60 -16.34 -16.54
C ALA A 69 -30.86 -16.91 -15.13
N THR A 70 -31.95 -16.49 -14.48
CA THR A 70 -32.42 -17.17 -13.26
C THR A 70 -32.97 -18.55 -13.65
N GLY A 71 -32.60 -19.62 -12.96
CA GLY A 71 -32.91 -20.99 -13.42
C GLY A 71 -34.41 -21.29 -13.63
N ASP A 72 -35.28 -20.60 -12.91
CA ASP A 72 -36.73 -20.69 -13.05
C ASP A 72 -37.27 -19.87 -14.26
N PHE A 73 -36.66 -18.70 -14.51
CA PHE A 73 -37.21 -17.63 -15.36
C PHE A 73 -36.11 -16.90 -16.15
N SER A 74 -36.29 -16.80 -17.46
CA SER A 74 -35.44 -15.98 -18.34
C SER A 74 -36.25 -15.22 -19.39
N VAL A 75 -35.64 -14.15 -19.91
CA VAL A 75 -36.16 -13.36 -21.03
C VAL A 75 -35.13 -13.42 -22.15
N ASP A 76 -35.57 -13.76 -23.36
CA ASP A 76 -34.75 -13.65 -24.56
C ASP A 76 -35.47 -12.81 -25.64
N SER A 77 -34.80 -12.52 -26.74
CA SER A 77 -35.42 -11.87 -27.88
C SER A 77 -35.00 -12.55 -29.19
N VAL A 78 -35.97 -13.00 -29.97
CA VAL A 78 -35.76 -13.65 -31.27
C VAL A 78 -36.16 -12.69 -32.39
N TYR A 79 -35.31 -12.53 -33.40
CA TYR A 79 -35.60 -11.71 -34.57
C TYR A 79 -36.50 -12.47 -35.56
N ASP A 80 -37.76 -12.06 -35.68
CA ASP A 80 -38.67 -12.61 -36.69
C ASP A 80 -38.46 -11.92 -38.04
N LYS A 81 -37.91 -12.71 -38.99
CA LYS A 81 -37.67 -12.30 -40.38
C LYS A 81 -38.95 -11.97 -41.17
N ASN A 82 -40.13 -12.41 -40.72
CA ASN A 82 -41.42 -12.16 -41.38
C ASN A 82 -42.13 -10.88 -40.92
N THR A 83 -41.64 -10.24 -39.85
CA THR A 83 -42.04 -8.90 -39.39
C THR A 83 -40.89 -7.91 -39.38
N SER A 84 -39.65 -8.37 -39.58
CA SER A 84 -38.41 -7.61 -39.42
C SER A 84 -38.30 -6.95 -38.04
N SER A 85 -38.71 -7.68 -37.00
CA SER A 85 -38.82 -7.17 -35.62
C SER A 85 -38.30 -8.18 -34.60
N TYR A 86 -37.89 -7.70 -33.43
CA TYR A 86 -37.53 -8.56 -32.30
C TYR A 86 -38.79 -8.89 -31.47
N THR A 87 -38.98 -10.18 -31.21
CA THR A 87 -40.02 -10.73 -30.34
C THR A 87 -39.39 -11.12 -29.01
N TYR A 88 -39.79 -10.49 -27.92
CA TYR A 88 -39.42 -11.01 -26.59
C TYR A 88 -40.10 -12.36 -26.35
N ARG A 89 -39.31 -13.32 -25.89
CA ARG A 89 -39.84 -14.59 -25.37
C ARG A 89 -39.55 -14.68 -23.88
N ILE A 90 -40.50 -15.25 -23.16
CA ILE A 90 -40.49 -15.31 -21.70
C ILE A 90 -40.54 -16.78 -21.28
N ARG A 91 -39.43 -17.29 -20.75
CA ARG A 91 -39.34 -18.67 -20.25
C ARG A 91 -39.88 -18.73 -18.82
N THR A 92 -40.81 -19.64 -18.57
CA THR A 92 -41.31 -20.00 -17.24
C THR A 92 -41.15 -21.51 -17.06
N GLY A 93 -40.09 -21.96 -16.38
CA GLY A 93 -39.70 -23.36 -16.32
C GLY A 93 -39.40 -23.93 -17.71
N ASN A 94 -40.23 -24.87 -18.18
CA ASN A 94 -40.09 -25.54 -19.48
C ASN A 94 -41.02 -25.00 -20.59
N ILE A 95 -41.71 -23.87 -20.36
CA ILE A 95 -42.61 -23.22 -21.31
C ILE A 95 -42.04 -21.88 -21.74
N VAL A 96 -42.12 -21.55 -23.03
CA VAL A 96 -41.68 -20.26 -23.60
C VAL A 96 -42.88 -19.51 -24.17
N TRP A 97 -43.23 -18.39 -23.56
CA TRP A 97 -44.32 -17.51 -23.97
C TRP A 97 -43.84 -16.47 -24.97
N TYR A 98 -44.64 -16.24 -26.02
CA TYR A 98 -44.37 -15.19 -27.02
C TYR A 98 -45.15 -13.93 -26.65
N SER A 99 -44.44 -12.81 -26.42
CA SER A 99 -45.05 -11.53 -26.00
C SER A 99 -45.84 -10.83 -27.11
N GLN A 100 -45.59 -11.16 -28.37
CA GLN A 100 -46.36 -10.62 -29.49
C GLN A 100 -47.82 -11.09 -29.44
N ARG A 101 -48.71 -10.20 -29.88
CA ARG A 101 -50.14 -10.46 -30.08
C ARG A 101 -50.36 -10.95 -31.50
N VAL A 102 -51.15 -12.01 -31.69
CA VAL A 102 -51.50 -12.48 -33.05
C VAL A 102 -52.43 -11.46 -33.69
N THR A 103 -52.01 -10.83 -34.79
CA THR A 103 -52.79 -9.79 -35.50
C THR A 103 -53.21 -10.20 -36.91
N LYS A 104 -52.44 -11.09 -37.56
CA LYS A 104 -52.67 -11.59 -38.92
C LYS A 104 -53.74 -12.70 -38.92
N LYS A 105 -54.51 -12.80 -40.00
CA LYS A 105 -55.47 -13.89 -40.24
C LYS A 105 -54.72 -15.18 -40.63
N ALA A 106 -55.10 -16.32 -40.04
CA ALA A 106 -54.59 -17.63 -40.43
C ALA A 106 -55.34 -18.19 -41.66
N MET A 107 -54.74 -19.15 -42.35
CA MET A 107 -55.32 -19.69 -43.58
C MET A 107 -56.52 -20.59 -43.28
N GLY A 108 -57.72 -20.13 -43.65
CA GLY A 108 -58.98 -20.88 -43.50
C GLY A 108 -59.85 -20.46 -42.31
N ASP A 109 -59.33 -19.65 -41.39
CA ASP A 109 -60.03 -19.34 -40.13
C ASP A 109 -61.27 -18.42 -40.30
N GLU A 110 -62.13 -18.40 -39.27
CA GLU A 110 -63.26 -17.47 -39.13
C GLU A 110 -62.93 -16.21 -38.28
N SER A 111 -61.64 -15.89 -38.07
CA SER A 111 -61.19 -14.83 -37.17
C SER A 111 -61.64 -13.41 -37.56
N ILE A 112 -61.79 -12.58 -36.54
CA ILE A 112 -62.34 -11.22 -36.64
C ILE A 112 -61.53 -10.21 -35.81
N CYS A 113 -61.80 -8.92 -36.06
CA CYS A 113 -61.34 -7.82 -35.23
C CYS A 113 -62.50 -7.23 -34.41
N TYR A 114 -62.18 -6.59 -33.29
CA TYR A 114 -63.18 -5.92 -32.45
C TYR A 114 -63.95 -4.87 -33.27
N GLY A 115 -65.29 -4.98 -33.29
CA GLY A 115 -66.15 -4.12 -34.09
C GLY A 115 -66.02 -4.29 -35.61
N GLU A 116 -65.42 -5.39 -36.09
CA GLU A 116 -65.15 -5.68 -37.51
C GLU A 116 -64.26 -4.61 -38.20
N GLN A 117 -63.37 -3.95 -37.44
CA GLN A 117 -62.39 -2.97 -37.93
C GLN A 117 -60.96 -3.50 -37.82
N ASP A 118 -60.22 -3.60 -38.93
CA ASP A 118 -58.87 -4.19 -38.96
C ASP A 118 -57.83 -3.44 -38.10
N SER A 119 -57.98 -2.13 -37.88
CA SER A 119 -57.15 -1.35 -36.93
C SER A 119 -57.16 -1.97 -35.54
N ASN A 120 -58.32 -2.44 -35.09
CA ASN A 120 -58.50 -2.92 -33.73
C ASN A 120 -57.86 -4.32 -33.54
N CYS A 121 -57.56 -5.05 -34.63
CA CYS A 121 -56.67 -6.21 -34.58
C CYS A 121 -55.20 -5.81 -34.35
N SER A 122 -54.75 -4.68 -34.90
CA SER A 122 -53.40 -4.16 -34.66
C SER A 122 -53.22 -3.72 -33.22
N ASP A 123 -54.24 -3.11 -32.61
CA ASP A 123 -54.20 -2.59 -31.24
C ASP A 123 -54.41 -3.69 -30.19
N TYR A 124 -55.53 -4.43 -30.25
CA TYR A 124 -55.95 -5.36 -29.20
C TYR A 124 -55.73 -6.84 -29.54
N GLY A 125 -55.04 -7.12 -30.65
CA GLY A 125 -54.89 -8.47 -31.23
C GLY A 125 -56.16 -8.95 -31.97
N ARG A 126 -56.01 -10.05 -32.72
CA ARG A 126 -57.09 -10.70 -33.47
C ARG A 126 -57.85 -11.69 -32.60
N LEU A 127 -59.15 -11.84 -32.88
CA LEU A 127 -60.05 -12.72 -32.14
C LEU A 127 -60.42 -13.97 -32.94
N PHE A 128 -60.40 -15.12 -32.29
CA PHE A 128 -60.62 -16.44 -32.89
C PHE A 128 -61.81 -17.15 -32.24
N LEU A 129 -62.60 -17.86 -33.04
CA LEU A 129 -63.80 -18.57 -32.59
C LEU A 129 -63.41 -19.83 -31.80
N ALA A 130 -64.00 -20.02 -30.62
CA ALA A 130 -63.64 -21.13 -29.72
C ALA A 130 -63.82 -22.55 -30.28
N THR A 131 -64.58 -22.71 -31.36
CA THR A 131 -64.87 -23.98 -32.04
C THR A 131 -64.18 -24.13 -33.40
N ASP A 132 -63.45 -23.10 -33.87
CA ASP A 132 -62.72 -23.17 -35.13
C ASP A 132 -61.36 -23.86 -34.93
N PHE A 133 -61.22 -25.05 -35.51
CA PHE A 133 -59.99 -25.85 -35.42
C PHE A 133 -58.78 -25.17 -36.09
N HIS A 134 -58.99 -24.20 -36.99
CA HIS A 134 -57.89 -23.42 -37.57
C HIS A 134 -57.21 -22.50 -36.54
N THR A 135 -57.82 -22.27 -35.36
CA THR A 135 -57.24 -21.44 -34.29
C THR A 135 -55.90 -21.99 -33.77
N GLU A 136 -55.67 -23.31 -33.86
CA GLU A 136 -54.36 -23.88 -33.52
C GLU A 136 -53.26 -23.48 -34.51
N PHE A 137 -53.61 -23.29 -35.80
CA PHE A 137 -52.70 -22.82 -36.86
C PHE A 137 -52.53 -21.29 -36.91
N ALA A 138 -53.15 -20.56 -35.98
CA ALA A 138 -52.95 -19.11 -35.85
C ALA A 138 -51.68 -18.75 -35.06
N CYS A 139 -51.04 -19.74 -34.42
CA CYS A 139 -49.74 -19.60 -33.79
C CYS A 139 -48.60 -19.87 -34.79
N PRO A 140 -47.43 -19.18 -34.66
CA PRO A 140 -46.25 -19.45 -35.49
C PRO A 140 -45.75 -20.90 -35.42
N ASP A 141 -45.00 -21.33 -36.44
CA ASP A 141 -44.39 -22.67 -36.53
C ASP A 141 -43.67 -23.07 -35.23
N SER A 142 -43.82 -24.34 -34.83
CA SER A 142 -43.31 -24.90 -33.56
C SER A 142 -43.86 -24.26 -32.27
N THR A 143 -44.92 -23.45 -32.35
CA THR A 143 -45.67 -22.94 -31.20
C THR A 143 -47.15 -23.34 -31.27
N ARG A 144 -47.86 -23.26 -30.14
CA ARG A 144 -49.27 -23.66 -30.01
C ARG A 144 -50.01 -22.81 -29.00
N LEU A 145 -51.33 -23.01 -28.88
CA LEU A 145 -52.11 -22.45 -27.78
C LEU A 145 -51.63 -23.00 -26.41
N PRO A 146 -51.58 -22.16 -25.36
CA PRO A 146 -51.37 -22.60 -23.98
C PRO A 146 -52.62 -23.28 -23.41
N SER A 147 -52.41 -24.31 -22.60
CA SER A 147 -53.44 -24.95 -21.80
C SER A 147 -53.74 -24.16 -20.50
N THR A 148 -54.86 -24.49 -19.86
CA THR A 148 -55.18 -24.02 -18.50
C THR A 148 -54.03 -24.28 -17.51
N ARG A 149 -53.30 -25.41 -17.62
CA ARG A 149 -52.18 -25.74 -16.72
C ARG A 149 -51.04 -24.74 -16.87
N GLU A 150 -50.72 -24.36 -18.10
CA GLU A 150 -49.59 -23.47 -18.41
C GLU A 150 -49.92 -22.02 -18.01
N TRP A 151 -51.14 -21.56 -18.25
CA TRP A 151 -51.59 -20.27 -17.70
C TRP A 151 -51.49 -20.21 -16.16
N ASN A 152 -51.84 -21.29 -15.44
CA ASN A 152 -51.67 -21.33 -13.98
C ASN A 152 -50.19 -21.30 -13.56
N LEU A 153 -49.29 -21.90 -14.35
CA LEU A 153 -47.84 -21.79 -14.13
C LEU A 153 -47.39 -20.33 -14.32
N LEU A 154 -47.79 -19.68 -15.42
CA LEU A 154 -47.47 -18.27 -15.66
C LEU A 154 -47.95 -17.37 -14.50
N GLU A 155 -49.13 -17.59 -13.94
CA GLU A 155 -49.62 -16.84 -12.78
C GLU A 155 -48.72 -17.02 -11.54
N SER A 156 -48.19 -18.23 -11.27
CA SER A 156 -47.23 -18.41 -10.15
C SER A 156 -45.89 -17.73 -10.39
N TYR A 157 -45.47 -17.60 -11.65
CA TYR A 157 -44.28 -16.84 -12.04
C TYR A 157 -44.50 -15.33 -11.91
N ARG A 158 -45.64 -14.80 -12.36
CA ARG A 158 -46.01 -13.38 -12.25
C ARG A 158 -46.10 -12.90 -10.80
N ALA A 159 -46.61 -13.76 -9.91
CA ALA A 159 -46.64 -13.50 -8.47
C ALA A 159 -45.23 -13.41 -7.83
N LYS A 160 -44.19 -13.95 -8.49
CA LYS A 160 -42.78 -13.90 -8.05
C LYS A 160 -41.98 -12.80 -8.78
N TYR A 161 -42.31 -12.49 -10.03
CA TYR A 161 -41.54 -11.62 -10.91
C TYR A 161 -42.43 -10.58 -11.63
N ALA A 162 -42.54 -9.38 -11.04
CA ALA A 162 -43.40 -8.30 -11.55
C ALA A 162 -43.04 -7.83 -13.00
N VAL A 163 -41.80 -8.05 -13.44
CA VAL A 163 -41.35 -7.72 -14.81
C VAL A 163 -42.15 -8.48 -15.89
N ILE A 164 -42.70 -9.66 -15.57
CA ILE A 164 -43.48 -10.48 -16.50
C ILE A 164 -44.76 -9.76 -16.95
N ASP A 165 -45.41 -8.98 -16.08
CA ASP A 165 -46.61 -8.21 -16.45
C ASP A 165 -46.31 -7.13 -17.50
N THR A 166 -45.12 -6.53 -17.41
CA THR A 166 -44.63 -5.54 -18.37
C THR A 166 -44.26 -6.19 -19.70
N LEU A 167 -43.55 -7.33 -19.67
CA LEU A 167 -43.02 -7.99 -20.87
C LEU A 167 -44.06 -8.84 -21.61
N MET A 168 -45.04 -9.44 -20.93
CA MET A 168 -46.14 -10.18 -21.58
C MET A 168 -47.11 -9.26 -22.33
N ALA A 169 -47.14 -7.96 -21.99
CA ALA A 169 -48.01 -6.94 -22.56
C ALA A 169 -49.45 -7.46 -22.80
N LEU A 170 -50.10 -7.95 -21.73
CA LEU A 170 -51.43 -8.55 -21.83
C LEU A 170 -52.48 -7.48 -22.12
N GLU A 171 -52.93 -7.41 -23.38
CA GLU A 171 -54.06 -6.60 -23.80
C GLU A 171 -55.34 -6.90 -23.01
N TYR A 172 -56.09 -5.84 -22.71
CA TYR A 172 -57.39 -5.90 -22.04
C TYR A 172 -58.55 -5.69 -23.03
N GLY A 173 -58.39 -6.18 -24.27
CA GLY A 173 -59.29 -5.90 -25.39
C GLY A 173 -60.71 -6.46 -25.27
N GLY A 174 -61.00 -7.36 -24.34
CA GLY A 174 -62.32 -7.95 -24.17
C GLY A 174 -62.54 -9.25 -24.95
N THR A 175 -63.80 -9.52 -25.28
CA THR A 175 -64.28 -10.65 -26.09
C THR A 175 -65.50 -10.21 -26.89
N CYS A 176 -65.76 -10.85 -28.03
CA CYS A 176 -66.94 -10.57 -28.85
C CYS A 176 -67.78 -11.81 -29.12
N GLU A 177 -69.09 -11.66 -29.20
CA GLU A 177 -70.06 -12.72 -29.44
C GLU A 177 -70.90 -12.39 -30.69
N LYS A 178 -71.14 -13.37 -31.57
CA LYS A 178 -71.75 -13.15 -32.89
C LYS A 178 -73.04 -13.97 -33.05
N ASP A 179 -74.16 -13.39 -32.61
CA ASP A 179 -75.50 -13.95 -32.88
C ASP A 179 -75.94 -13.62 -34.33
N SER A 180 -76.13 -12.33 -34.59
CA SER A 180 -76.61 -11.75 -35.85
C SER A 180 -76.00 -10.36 -36.14
N VAL A 181 -75.38 -9.75 -35.12
CA VAL A 181 -74.48 -8.60 -35.18
C VAL A 181 -73.36 -8.88 -34.17
N LEU A 182 -72.11 -8.53 -34.49
CA LEU A 182 -71.00 -8.71 -33.56
C LEU A 182 -71.15 -7.77 -32.36
N LYS A 183 -71.13 -8.32 -31.14
CA LYS A 183 -71.18 -7.55 -29.89
C LYS A 183 -69.91 -7.78 -29.09
N CYS A 184 -69.11 -6.74 -28.90
CA CYS A 184 -67.88 -6.80 -28.10
C CYS A 184 -68.11 -6.26 -26.69
N SER A 185 -67.42 -6.83 -25.70
CA SER A 185 -67.54 -6.48 -24.29
C SER A 185 -66.21 -6.67 -23.55
N GLY A 186 -65.98 -5.88 -22.48
CA GLY A 186 -64.75 -5.95 -21.69
C GLY A 186 -63.52 -5.23 -22.27
N ILE A 187 -63.69 -4.47 -23.36
CA ILE A 187 -62.65 -3.60 -23.95
C ILE A 187 -62.04 -2.69 -22.86
N ASP A 188 -60.73 -2.44 -22.97
CA ASP A 188 -59.85 -1.69 -22.05
C ASP A 188 -59.82 -2.14 -20.58
N THR A 189 -60.58 -3.18 -20.20
CA THR A 189 -60.84 -3.54 -18.80
C THR A 189 -60.57 -5.01 -18.47
N THR A 190 -60.77 -5.93 -19.42
CA THR A 190 -60.64 -7.37 -19.20
C THR A 190 -60.07 -8.08 -20.44
N GLY A 191 -58.95 -8.79 -20.28
CA GLY A 191 -58.40 -9.65 -21.32
C GLY A 191 -59.02 -11.04 -21.25
N TYR A 192 -59.44 -11.58 -22.40
CA TYR A 192 -60.01 -12.93 -22.54
C TYR A 192 -59.21 -13.72 -23.57
N TYR A 193 -58.55 -14.78 -23.11
CA TYR A 193 -57.58 -15.55 -23.90
C TYR A 193 -57.98 -17.02 -24.00
N LEU A 194 -58.17 -17.54 -25.22
CA LEU A 194 -58.51 -18.96 -25.43
C LEU A 194 -57.38 -19.88 -24.97
N THR A 195 -57.72 -21.06 -24.45
CA THR A 195 -56.78 -22.12 -24.10
C THR A 195 -56.97 -23.35 -24.99
N ALA A 196 -55.88 -24.11 -25.18
CA ALA A 196 -55.90 -25.37 -25.94
C ALA A 196 -56.92 -26.41 -25.40
N ASP A 197 -57.30 -26.30 -24.12
CA ASP A 197 -58.25 -27.19 -23.46
C ASP A 197 -59.69 -26.61 -23.37
N GLY A 198 -60.07 -25.77 -24.34
CA GLY A 198 -61.46 -25.30 -24.52
C GLY A 198 -61.97 -24.34 -23.44
N LYS A 199 -61.06 -23.70 -22.71
CA LYS A 199 -61.38 -22.68 -21.71
C LYS A 199 -60.92 -21.31 -22.17
N VAL A 200 -61.27 -20.29 -21.38
CA VAL A 200 -60.80 -18.92 -21.55
C VAL A 200 -60.16 -18.49 -20.24
N TYR A 201 -58.89 -18.11 -20.30
CA TYR A 201 -58.19 -17.39 -19.25
C TYR A 201 -58.68 -15.94 -19.25
N VAL A 202 -59.11 -15.43 -18.10
CA VAL A 202 -59.74 -14.12 -17.93
C VAL A 202 -59.00 -13.32 -16.86
N ARG A 203 -58.47 -12.14 -17.22
CA ARG A 203 -57.82 -11.21 -16.27
C ARG A 203 -58.39 -9.79 -16.43
N LYS A 204 -58.73 -9.16 -15.31
CA LYS A 204 -59.09 -7.72 -15.28
C LYS A 204 -57.85 -6.88 -15.05
N LYS A 205 -57.83 -5.66 -15.61
CA LYS A 205 -56.68 -4.75 -15.61
C LYS A 205 -56.09 -4.50 -14.20
N ASP A 206 -56.98 -4.32 -13.22
CA ASP A 206 -56.64 -4.02 -11.83
C ASP A 206 -56.82 -5.23 -10.89
N SER A 207 -56.75 -6.46 -11.42
CA SER A 207 -56.89 -7.71 -10.65
C SER A 207 -55.61 -8.52 -10.64
N GLU A 208 -55.02 -8.71 -9.47
CA GLU A 208 -53.86 -9.59 -9.24
C GLU A 208 -54.12 -11.02 -9.72
N LYS A 209 -55.37 -11.48 -9.62
CA LYS A 209 -55.78 -12.86 -9.91
C LYS A 209 -56.55 -12.94 -11.21
N ALA A 210 -56.18 -13.90 -12.04
CA ALA A 210 -56.97 -14.37 -13.17
C ALA A 210 -58.02 -15.42 -12.74
N SER A 211 -58.90 -15.78 -13.67
CA SER A 211 -59.85 -16.90 -13.54
C SER A 211 -60.01 -17.64 -14.86
N PHE A 212 -60.67 -18.80 -14.84
CA PHE A 212 -60.97 -19.57 -16.04
C PHE A 212 -62.48 -19.80 -16.18
N ILE A 213 -63.00 -19.60 -17.38
CA ILE A 213 -64.38 -19.95 -17.75
C ILE A 213 -64.37 -20.97 -18.90
N LYS A 214 -65.45 -21.73 -19.09
CA LYS A 214 -65.60 -22.51 -20.35
C LYS A 214 -65.77 -21.51 -21.49
N ALA A 215 -65.12 -21.78 -22.63
CA ALA A 215 -65.39 -21.02 -23.84
C ALA A 215 -66.85 -21.23 -24.31
N LYS A 216 -67.44 -20.19 -24.91
CA LYS A 216 -68.74 -20.25 -25.58
C LYS A 216 -68.54 -20.52 -27.07
N ASP A 217 -69.36 -21.40 -27.62
CA ASP A 217 -69.29 -21.86 -29.01
C ASP A 217 -69.56 -20.72 -30.04
N SER A 218 -70.24 -19.64 -29.64
CA SER A 218 -70.59 -18.44 -30.43
C SER A 218 -69.64 -17.25 -30.25
N SER A 219 -68.58 -17.41 -29.46
CA SER A 219 -67.75 -16.29 -28.98
C SER A 219 -66.29 -16.39 -29.42
N PHE A 220 -65.72 -15.21 -29.60
CA PHE A 220 -64.39 -14.97 -30.14
C PHE A 220 -63.49 -14.38 -29.06
N TYR A 221 -62.27 -14.91 -28.97
CA TYR A 221 -61.32 -14.66 -27.90
C TYR A 221 -59.92 -14.36 -28.46
N ASN A 222 -59.12 -13.60 -27.73
CA ASN A 222 -57.71 -13.37 -28.10
C ASN A 222 -56.92 -14.68 -27.89
N ILE A 223 -55.74 -14.81 -28.51
CA ILE A 223 -54.84 -15.95 -28.30
C ILE A 223 -53.42 -15.49 -27.97
N ARG A 224 -52.75 -16.27 -27.12
CA ARG A 224 -51.30 -16.26 -26.96
C ARG A 224 -50.73 -17.56 -27.45
N CYS A 225 -49.45 -17.54 -27.81
CA CYS A 225 -48.74 -18.71 -28.29
C CYS A 225 -47.61 -19.05 -27.33
N VAL A 226 -47.46 -20.35 -27.08
CA VAL A 226 -46.36 -20.91 -26.30
C VAL A 226 -45.61 -21.95 -27.14
N GLY A 227 -44.30 -21.98 -26.98
CA GLY A 227 -43.43 -23.04 -27.46
C GLY A 227 -42.72 -23.73 -26.29
N TYR A 228 -41.86 -24.68 -26.64
CA TYR A 228 -40.86 -25.23 -25.74
C TYR A 228 -39.51 -24.53 -25.96
N PRO A 229 -38.61 -24.48 -24.97
CA PRO A 229 -37.34 -23.80 -25.12
C PRO A 229 -36.40 -24.59 -26.04
N ASP A 230 -35.64 -23.88 -26.88
CA ASP A 230 -34.59 -24.45 -27.74
C ASP A 230 -33.39 -24.98 -26.94
N PHE A 231 -33.34 -24.72 -25.63
CA PHE A 231 -32.26 -25.12 -24.72
C PHE A 231 -32.79 -25.40 -23.30
N VAL A 232 -32.12 -26.29 -22.58
CA VAL A 232 -32.31 -26.54 -21.14
C VAL A 232 -30.96 -26.73 -20.46
N GLU A 233 -30.89 -26.53 -19.14
CA GLU A 233 -29.68 -26.87 -18.38
C GLU A 233 -29.43 -28.37 -18.48
N SER A 234 -30.44 -29.17 -18.12
CA SER A 234 -30.33 -30.61 -17.89
C SER A 234 -31.44 -31.42 -18.56
N LYS A 235 -31.22 -32.73 -18.68
CA LYS A 235 -32.23 -33.70 -19.11
C LYS A 235 -33.53 -33.69 -18.28
N LYS A 236 -33.53 -33.07 -17.09
CA LYS A 236 -34.68 -33.03 -16.17
C LYS A 236 -35.72 -31.96 -16.54
N GLU A 237 -35.33 -30.88 -17.21
CA GLU A 237 -36.28 -29.84 -17.67
C GLU A 237 -36.87 -30.13 -19.05
N LEU A 238 -36.34 -31.13 -19.77
CA LEU A 238 -36.87 -31.54 -21.07
C LEU A 238 -38.39 -31.76 -20.94
N PRO A 239 -39.22 -31.09 -21.76
CA PRO A 239 -40.67 -31.14 -21.61
C PRO A 239 -41.23 -32.53 -21.92
N PRO A 240 -42.48 -32.83 -21.57
CA PRO A 240 -43.12 -34.11 -21.88
C PRO A 240 -42.94 -34.47 -23.37
N CYS A 241 -42.32 -35.61 -23.63
CA CYS A 241 -42.15 -36.10 -25.00
C CYS A 241 -43.43 -36.81 -25.46
N ASP A 242 -44.43 -36.01 -25.80
CA ASP A 242 -45.75 -36.45 -26.26
C ASP A 242 -46.02 -36.09 -27.73
N THR A 243 -47.18 -36.48 -28.24
CA THR A 243 -47.60 -36.26 -29.62
C THR A 243 -48.12 -34.85 -29.92
N ALA A 244 -48.18 -33.95 -28.94
CA ALA A 244 -48.50 -32.53 -29.16
C ALA A 244 -47.28 -31.70 -29.58
N LEU A 245 -46.07 -32.30 -29.54
CA LEU A 245 -44.87 -31.81 -30.23
C LEU A 245 -45.01 -31.99 -31.76
N TYR A 246 -45.85 -31.17 -32.37
CA TYR A 246 -46.03 -31.16 -33.83
C TYR A 246 -44.77 -30.62 -34.50
N VAL A 247 -43.95 -31.55 -35.01
CA VAL A 247 -42.49 -31.41 -35.24
C VAL A 247 -41.72 -31.30 -33.91
N PRO A 248 -40.91 -32.31 -33.53
CA PRO A 248 -40.10 -32.23 -32.32
C PRO A 248 -38.91 -31.29 -32.56
N ALA A 249 -39.06 -30.06 -32.06
CA ALA A 249 -37.97 -29.09 -31.94
C ALA A 249 -36.76 -29.74 -31.24
N ARG A 250 -35.56 -29.43 -31.73
CA ARG A 250 -34.32 -29.83 -31.05
C ARG A 250 -34.12 -28.95 -29.83
N ILE A 251 -33.82 -29.56 -28.70
CA ILE A 251 -33.51 -28.85 -27.46
C ILE A 251 -32.06 -29.16 -27.11
N TYR A 252 -31.22 -28.13 -27.05
CA TYR A 252 -29.85 -28.26 -26.59
C TYR A 252 -29.80 -28.46 -25.08
N VAL A 253 -29.15 -29.52 -24.60
CA VAL A 253 -29.01 -29.79 -23.17
C VAL A 253 -27.61 -29.40 -22.74
N PHE A 254 -27.48 -28.28 -22.02
CA PHE A 254 -26.19 -27.65 -21.72
C PHE A 254 -25.25 -28.57 -20.91
N SER A 255 -25.80 -29.33 -19.95
CA SER A 255 -25.04 -30.30 -19.13
C SER A 255 -24.47 -31.48 -19.93
N GLU A 256 -25.06 -31.77 -21.10
CA GLU A 256 -24.65 -32.87 -21.99
C GLU A 256 -23.84 -32.36 -23.19
N LYS A 257 -23.94 -31.05 -23.48
CA LYS A 257 -23.37 -30.36 -24.66
C LYS A 257 -23.91 -30.87 -26.01
N GLU A 258 -25.07 -31.52 -26.01
CA GLU A 258 -25.70 -32.17 -27.16
C GLU A 258 -27.11 -31.63 -27.43
N ASN A 259 -27.55 -31.69 -28.70
CA ASN A 259 -28.96 -31.56 -29.04
C ASN A 259 -29.73 -32.84 -28.68
N TYR A 260 -30.96 -32.70 -28.20
CA TYR A 260 -31.90 -33.80 -27.96
C TYR A 260 -33.15 -33.62 -28.83
N ARG A 261 -33.69 -34.75 -29.31
CA ARG A 261 -34.97 -34.80 -30.05
C ARG A 261 -35.93 -35.78 -29.38
N CYS A 262 -37.18 -35.36 -29.26
CA CYS A 262 -38.27 -36.20 -28.79
C CYS A 262 -38.73 -37.18 -29.89
N TYR A 263 -38.85 -38.45 -29.52
CA TYR A 263 -39.47 -39.50 -30.33
C TYR A 263 -40.55 -40.21 -29.49
N PRO A 264 -41.82 -39.74 -29.52
CA PRO A 264 -42.87 -40.26 -28.65
C PRO A 264 -43.10 -41.77 -28.79
N GLY A 265 -43.04 -42.29 -30.02
CA GLY A 265 -43.16 -43.72 -30.32
C GLY A 265 -41.95 -44.57 -29.88
N ASN A 266 -40.79 -43.95 -29.61
CA ASN A 266 -39.56 -44.61 -29.18
C ASN A 266 -39.21 -44.31 -27.72
N GLY A 267 -40.20 -43.95 -26.90
CA GLY A 267 -40.06 -43.91 -25.44
C GLY A 267 -39.38 -42.67 -24.84
N GLY A 268 -39.23 -41.57 -25.58
CA GLY A 268 -38.83 -40.28 -24.98
C GLY A 268 -37.84 -39.44 -25.79
N TRP A 269 -37.04 -38.65 -25.09
CA TRP A 269 -35.95 -37.86 -25.65
C TRP A 269 -34.71 -38.70 -25.88
N HIS A 270 -34.11 -38.57 -27.06
CA HIS A 270 -32.86 -39.22 -27.44
C HIS A 270 -31.86 -38.17 -27.95
N PRO A 271 -30.54 -38.38 -27.83
CA PRO A 271 -29.55 -37.52 -28.45
C PRO A 271 -29.78 -37.40 -29.96
N ASP A 272 -29.68 -36.18 -30.48
CA ASP A 272 -29.66 -35.88 -31.90
C ASP A 272 -28.25 -35.37 -32.26
N PHE A 273 -27.38 -36.28 -32.69
CA PHE A 273 -25.99 -36.00 -33.07
C PHE A 273 -25.82 -35.06 -34.28
N SER A 274 -26.90 -34.47 -34.80
CA SER A 274 -26.80 -33.35 -35.71
C SER A 274 -26.60 -32.04 -34.93
N GLU A 275 -25.38 -31.49 -35.02
CA GLU A 275 -24.96 -30.22 -34.39
C GLU A 275 -25.88 -29.04 -34.73
N SER A 276 -26.66 -29.17 -35.82
CA SER A 276 -27.73 -28.29 -36.32
C SER A 276 -28.68 -27.71 -35.26
N CYS A 277 -28.29 -26.58 -34.68
CA CYS A 277 -29.20 -25.64 -34.01
C CYS A 277 -30.20 -25.04 -35.02
N PRO A 278 -31.41 -24.63 -34.58
CA PRO A 278 -32.55 -24.45 -35.49
C PRO A 278 -32.48 -23.20 -36.37
N GLU A 279 -31.87 -22.11 -35.90
CA GLU A 279 -31.90 -20.80 -36.59
C GLU A 279 -30.56 -20.07 -36.43
N GLY A 280 -29.85 -19.83 -37.53
CA GLY A 280 -28.59 -19.08 -37.51
C GLY A 280 -28.76 -17.64 -37.03
N GLY A 281 -27.89 -17.20 -36.13
CA GLY A 281 -27.94 -15.91 -35.43
C GLY A 281 -28.71 -15.95 -34.09
N LYS A 282 -29.41 -17.05 -33.77
CA LYS A 282 -30.08 -17.23 -32.48
C LYS A 282 -29.06 -17.41 -31.37
N SER A 283 -29.16 -16.64 -30.29
CA SER A 283 -28.34 -16.78 -29.09
C SER A 283 -29.16 -17.33 -27.91
N ILE A 284 -28.45 -17.95 -26.97
CA ILE A 284 -28.98 -18.43 -25.69
C ILE A 284 -28.01 -18.02 -24.58
N VAL A 285 -28.55 -17.82 -23.38
CA VAL A 285 -27.79 -17.35 -22.21
C VAL A 285 -28.05 -18.32 -21.07
N TYR A 286 -26.99 -18.84 -20.46
CA TYR A 286 -27.05 -19.76 -19.34
C TYR A 286 -26.00 -19.39 -18.28
N HIS A 287 -26.46 -19.02 -17.08
CA HIS A 287 -25.71 -18.14 -16.18
C HIS A 287 -25.08 -16.99 -17.00
N ASP A 288 -23.79 -16.72 -16.81
CA ASP A 288 -23.02 -15.69 -17.51
C ASP A 288 -22.35 -16.22 -18.80
N THR A 289 -22.78 -17.38 -19.31
CA THR A 289 -22.32 -17.97 -20.57
C THR A 289 -23.36 -17.79 -21.67
N MET A 290 -23.04 -16.95 -22.66
CA MET A 290 -23.77 -16.76 -23.89
C MET A 290 -23.25 -17.68 -25.00
N MET A 291 -24.13 -18.50 -25.57
CA MET A 291 -23.88 -19.27 -26.79
C MET A 291 -24.65 -18.67 -27.96
N ILE A 292 -24.15 -18.91 -29.18
CA ILE A 292 -24.79 -18.49 -30.42
C ILE A 292 -24.78 -19.62 -31.46
N CYS A 293 -25.88 -19.71 -32.21
CA CYS A 293 -26.05 -20.59 -33.35
C CYS A 293 -25.42 -19.95 -34.59
N LEU A 294 -24.21 -20.36 -34.99
CA LEU A 294 -23.52 -19.84 -36.19
C LEU A 294 -23.22 -20.99 -37.15
N SER A 295 -23.51 -20.80 -38.44
CA SER A 295 -23.46 -21.87 -39.46
C SER A 295 -24.27 -23.13 -39.10
N ASN A 296 -25.33 -22.96 -38.29
CA ASN A 296 -26.11 -24.01 -37.64
C ASN A 296 -25.35 -24.83 -36.58
N ILE A 297 -24.29 -24.33 -35.95
CA ILE A 297 -23.64 -25.00 -34.81
C ILE A 297 -23.75 -24.10 -33.57
N TRP A 298 -24.12 -24.70 -32.42
CA TRP A 298 -24.05 -24.02 -31.12
C TRP A 298 -22.58 -23.87 -30.69
N GLN A 299 -22.09 -22.63 -30.63
CA GLN A 299 -20.75 -22.31 -30.13
C GLN A 299 -20.82 -21.20 -29.08
N LEU A 300 -19.75 -21.01 -28.31
CA LEU A 300 -19.63 -19.83 -27.44
C LEU A 300 -19.71 -18.55 -28.30
N ALA A 301 -20.45 -17.55 -27.82
CA ALA A 301 -20.47 -16.24 -28.43
C ALA A 301 -19.12 -15.53 -28.23
N ASP A 302 -18.73 -14.70 -29.21
CA ASP A 302 -17.72 -13.67 -28.99
C ASP A 302 -18.40 -12.37 -28.51
N ILE A 303 -17.62 -11.44 -27.97
CA ILE A 303 -18.11 -10.18 -27.39
C ILE A 303 -18.87 -9.32 -28.42
N ASP A 304 -18.57 -9.47 -29.71
CA ASP A 304 -19.27 -8.82 -30.84
C ASP A 304 -20.77 -9.19 -30.93
N TYR A 305 -21.19 -10.28 -30.26
CA TYR A 305 -22.59 -10.71 -30.17
C TYR A 305 -23.24 -10.38 -28.81
N SER A 306 -22.52 -9.71 -27.91
CA SER A 306 -23.06 -9.22 -26.63
C SER A 306 -24.16 -8.18 -26.88
N PRO A 307 -25.22 -8.10 -26.04
CA PRO A 307 -26.16 -6.98 -26.07
C PRO A 307 -25.50 -5.64 -25.71
N ASP A 308 -24.38 -5.66 -24.98
CA ASP A 308 -23.68 -4.47 -24.49
C ASP A 308 -22.64 -4.00 -25.52
N SER A 309 -22.97 -2.99 -26.34
CA SER A 309 -22.06 -2.41 -27.35
C SER A 309 -21.00 -1.50 -26.74
N CYS A 310 -19.72 -1.70 -27.09
CA CYS A 310 -18.69 -0.69 -26.83
C CYS A 310 -18.93 0.56 -27.69
N THR A 311 -18.94 1.73 -27.05
CA THR A 311 -19.18 3.04 -27.68
C THR A 311 -18.44 4.13 -26.91
N ALA A 312 -18.37 5.35 -27.46
CA ALA A 312 -17.81 6.50 -26.77
C ALA A 312 -18.51 6.86 -25.44
N LYS A 313 -19.72 6.33 -25.17
CA LYS A 313 -20.41 6.46 -23.86
C LYS A 313 -19.97 5.41 -22.84
N THR A 314 -19.56 4.22 -23.31
CA THR A 314 -19.11 3.09 -22.49
C THR A 314 -17.58 2.95 -22.50
N LYS A 315 -16.86 3.93 -23.06
CA LYS A 315 -15.40 3.99 -23.06
C LYS A 315 -14.85 3.88 -21.64
N ASP A 316 -13.72 3.18 -21.52
CA ASP A 316 -13.01 2.87 -20.28
C ASP A 316 -13.80 1.94 -19.32
N SER A 317 -14.93 1.37 -19.75
CA SER A 317 -15.66 0.34 -18.98
C SER A 317 -15.05 -1.05 -19.13
N LEU A 318 -15.27 -1.88 -18.12
CA LEU A 318 -14.97 -3.31 -18.12
C LEU A 318 -16.29 -4.11 -18.17
N VAL A 319 -16.28 -5.19 -18.95
CA VAL A 319 -17.35 -6.19 -18.98
C VAL A 319 -16.73 -7.58 -18.89
N TRP A 320 -17.41 -8.49 -18.19
CA TRP A 320 -17.07 -9.90 -18.16
C TRP A 320 -18.09 -10.71 -18.95
N PHE A 321 -17.58 -11.55 -19.84
CA PHE A 321 -18.37 -12.24 -20.85
C PHE A 321 -17.73 -13.58 -21.18
N ASN A 322 -18.48 -14.68 -21.05
CA ASN A 322 -18.00 -16.04 -21.36
C ASN A 322 -16.69 -16.42 -20.63
N GLY A 323 -16.51 -15.96 -19.39
CA GLY A 323 -15.31 -16.21 -18.59
C GLY A 323 -14.12 -15.28 -18.87
N ILE A 324 -14.25 -14.33 -19.80
CA ILE A 324 -13.17 -13.44 -20.25
C ILE A 324 -13.51 -11.98 -19.90
N ASN A 325 -12.55 -11.23 -19.36
CA ASN A 325 -12.67 -9.78 -19.18
C ASN A 325 -12.33 -9.03 -20.48
N TYR A 326 -13.17 -8.07 -20.83
CA TYR A 326 -13.01 -7.17 -21.97
C TYR A 326 -13.07 -5.70 -21.52
N TYR A 327 -12.35 -4.85 -22.24
CA TYR A 327 -12.25 -3.41 -22.05
C TYR A 327 -12.79 -2.65 -23.27
N CYS A 328 -13.61 -1.63 -23.04
CA CYS A 328 -14.15 -0.80 -24.12
C CYS A 328 -13.19 0.35 -24.47
N THR A 329 -12.61 0.29 -25.66
CA THR A 329 -11.74 1.35 -26.22
C THR A 329 -12.49 2.65 -26.54
N GLY A 330 -13.82 2.58 -26.64
CA GLY A 330 -14.70 3.63 -27.15
C GLY A 330 -15.24 3.33 -28.56
N GLU A 331 -14.62 2.40 -29.29
CA GLU A 331 -15.06 1.97 -30.64
C GLU A 331 -15.26 0.45 -30.73
N SER A 332 -14.43 -0.33 -30.03
CA SER A 332 -14.54 -1.79 -29.96
C SER A 332 -14.16 -2.34 -28.57
N TRP A 333 -14.71 -3.51 -28.24
CA TRP A 333 -14.22 -4.30 -27.12
C TRP A 333 -12.88 -4.94 -27.49
N ARG A 334 -11.92 -4.94 -26.55
CA ARG A 334 -10.73 -5.79 -26.61
C ARG A 334 -10.65 -6.67 -25.37
N ARG A 335 -10.13 -7.90 -25.51
CA ARG A 335 -9.79 -8.75 -24.37
C ARG A 335 -8.67 -8.09 -23.54
N LEU A 336 -8.70 -8.27 -22.21
CA LEU A 336 -7.58 -7.87 -21.34
C LEU A 336 -6.32 -8.72 -21.61
N THR A 337 -5.16 -8.08 -21.60
CA THR A 337 -3.89 -8.83 -21.50
C THR A 337 -3.76 -9.47 -20.11
N PRO A 338 -2.94 -10.54 -19.93
CA PRO A 338 -2.77 -11.16 -18.62
C PRO A 338 -2.29 -10.21 -17.52
N LEU A 339 -1.52 -9.18 -17.89
CA LEU A 339 -1.11 -8.09 -17.00
C LEU A 339 -2.32 -7.27 -16.52
N GLU A 340 -3.16 -6.82 -17.46
CA GLU A 340 -4.35 -6.02 -17.13
C GLU A 340 -5.44 -6.82 -16.41
N ASP A 341 -5.49 -8.14 -16.57
CA ASP A 341 -6.40 -9.02 -15.82
C ASP A 341 -5.97 -9.16 -14.34
N SER A 342 -4.70 -8.85 -14.04
CA SER A 342 -4.10 -8.85 -12.70
C SER A 342 -4.15 -7.47 -12.03
N ILE A 343 -3.62 -6.41 -12.66
CA ILE A 343 -3.51 -5.03 -12.10
C ILE A 343 -4.50 -4.01 -12.70
N GLY A 344 -5.44 -4.47 -13.52
CA GLY A 344 -6.41 -3.60 -14.22
C GLY A 344 -5.80 -2.88 -15.43
N VAL A 345 -6.63 -2.13 -16.16
CA VAL A 345 -6.19 -1.43 -17.38
C VAL A 345 -5.51 -0.11 -17.04
N CYS A 346 -4.31 0.11 -17.59
CA CYS A 346 -3.69 1.43 -17.61
C CYS A 346 -4.49 2.36 -18.55
N ASN A 347 -4.95 3.48 -18.01
CA ASN A 347 -5.69 4.51 -18.74
C ASN A 347 -5.45 5.86 -18.06
N GLN A 348 -5.98 6.94 -18.63
CA GLN A 348 -5.79 8.32 -18.12
C GLN A 348 -6.19 8.55 -16.65
N ARG A 349 -6.97 7.66 -16.02
CA ARG A 349 -7.30 7.70 -14.58
C ARG A 349 -6.25 7.03 -13.70
N LYS A 350 -5.62 5.96 -14.19
CA LYS A 350 -4.48 5.29 -13.53
C LYS A 350 -3.12 5.85 -14.00
N ALA A 351 -3.08 6.87 -14.86
CA ALA A 351 -1.85 7.48 -15.34
C ALA A 351 -0.96 7.98 -14.18
N GLY A 352 0.29 7.52 -14.12
CA GLY A 352 1.21 7.79 -13.02
C GLY A 352 1.08 6.85 -11.81
N VAL A 353 0.13 5.91 -11.81
CA VAL A 353 0.02 4.86 -10.78
C VAL A 353 1.09 3.79 -11.00
N ASN A 354 1.60 3.30 -9.88
CA ASN A 354 2.55 2.19 -9.78
C ASN A 354 1.82 0.96 -9.22
N ASP A 355 2.01 -0.22 -9.80
CA ASP A 355 1.35 -1.47 -9.39
C ASP A 355 2.25 -2.71 -9.54
N THR A 356 1.91 -3.80 -8.87
CA THR A 356 2.83 -4.92 -8.58
C THR A 356 2.26 -6.26 -9.01
N VAL A 357 3.05 -7.05 -9.74
CA VAL A 357 2.73 -8.43 -10.11
C VAL A 357 3.67 -9.40 -9.37
N PHE A 358 3.10 -10.42 -8.74
CA PHE A 358 3.84 -11.45 -8.02
C PHE A 358 4.01 -12.71 -8.88
N SER A 359 5.23 -12.95 -9.34
CA SER A 359 5.61 -14.15 -10.11
C SER A 359 6.27 -15.18 -9.17
N GLY A 360 5.44 -15.77 -8.31
CA GLY A 360 5.90 -16.71 -7.27
C GLY A 360 6.66 -16.01 -6.14
N VAL A 361 7.99 -15.92 -6.26
CA VAL A 361 8.85 -15.16 -5.32
C VAL A 361 9.42 -13.87 -5.92
N ASP A 362 9.37 -13.74 -7.25
CA ASP A 362 9.86 -12.55 -7.95
C ASP A 362 8.77 -11.48 -8.01
N ILE A 363 9.18 -10.23 -7.78
CA ILE A 363 8.30 -9.06 -7.75
C ILE A 363 8.55 -8.23 -9.01
N GLU A 364 7.60 -8.24 -9.92
CA GLU A 364 7.57 -7.39 -11.11
C GLU A 364 6.79 -6.11 -10.79
N LEU A 365 7.30 -4.96 -11.22
CA LEU A 365 6.78 -3.65 -10.87
C LEU A 365 6.45 -2.89 -12.16
N TYR A 366 5.27 -2.30 -12.22
CA TYR A 366 4.74 -1.66 -13.41
C TYR A 366 4.32 -0.22 -13.13
N HIS A 367 4.54 0.64 -14.13
CA HIS A 367 4.13 2.04 -14.12
C HIS A 367 3.15 2.28 -15.26
N CYS A 368 2.03 2.94 -14.98
CA CYS A 368 1.02 3.29 -15.97
C CYS A 368 1.41 4.58 -16.68
N ASP A 369 2.13 4.46 -17.80
CA ASP A 369 2.60 5.60 -18.60
C ASP A 369 1.46 6.07 -19.53
N SER A 370 0.60 6.92 -18.98
CA SER A 370 -0.61 7.50 -19.59
C SER A 370 -1.72 6.49 -19.96
N ASN A 371 -1.45 5.51 -20.82
CA ASN A 371 -2.41 4.50 -21.31
C ASN A 371 -1.79 3.11 -21.53
N GLU A 372 -0.48 2.93 -21.29
CA GLU A 372 0.19 1.62 -21.40
C GLU A 372 0.97 1.31 -20.12
N TRP A 373 0.86 0.06 -19.63
CA TRP A 373 1.73 -0.43 -18.57
C TRP A 373 3.12 -0.72 -19.15
N ARG A 374 4.16 -0.16 -18.53
CA ARG A 374 5.56 -0.53 -18.77
C ARG A 374 6.20 -0.99 -17.47
N GLU A 375 7.30 -1.74 -17.57
CA GLU A 375 8.16 -1.99 -16.40
C GLU A 375 8.53 -0.64 -15.75
N ALA A 376 8.40 -0.59 -14.42
CA ALA A 376 8.76 0.59 -13.65
C ALA A 376 10.27 0.64 -13.44
N VAL A 377 10.87 1.79 -13.75
CA VAL A 377 12.21 2.12 -13.29
C VAL A 377 12.14 2.56 -11.83
N PHE A 378 13.25 2.44 -11.12
CA PHE A 378 13.37 2.77 -9.71
C PHE A 378 12.80 4.17 -9.35
N ASP A 379 13.14 5.18 -10.16
CA ASP A 379 12.66 6.56 -10.01
C ASP A 379 11.13 6.73 -10.11
N ASP A 380 10.41 5.84 -10.81
CA ASP A 380 8.94 5.91 -10.92
C ASP A 380 8.27 5.66 -9.56
N TYR A 381 8.87 4.79 -8.73
CA TYR A 381 8.36 4.40 -7.41
C TYR A 381 8.80 5.35 -6.30
N VAL A 382 10.07 5.76 -6.31
CA VAL A 382 10.66 6.47 -5.16
C VAL A 382 10.89 7.96 -5.40
N GLY A 383 10.57 8.46 -6.60
CA GLY A 383 10.86 9.83 -7.01
C GLY A 383 12.35 10.09 -7.24
N ARG A 384 12.70 11.25 -7.79
CA ARG A 384 14.10 11.60 -8.07
C ARG A 384 14.80 12.23 -6.88
N CYS A 385 16.07 11.87 -6.73
CA CYS A 385 17.00 12.42 -5.75
C CYS A 385 18.04 13.33 -6.45
N ASP A 386 17.58 14.27 -7.28
CA ASP A 386 18.44 15.02 -8.21
C ASP A 386 19.49 15.92 -7.53
N ASP A 387 19.17 16.57 -6.40
CA ASP A 387 20.10 17.44 -5.65
C ASP A 387 19.85 17.49 -4.13
N SER A 388 20.71 18.21 -3.39
CA SER A 388 20.66 18.37 -1.93
C SER A 388 19.55 19.31 -1.41
N SER A 389 18.71 19.86 -2.30
CA SER A 389 17.51 20.64 -1.97
C SER A 389 16.21 19.88 -2.29
N THR A 390 16.31 18.64 -2.81
CA THR A 390 15.16 17.74 -2.95
C THR A 390 14.45 17.51 -1.61
N VAL A 391 13.13 17.37 -1.68
CA VAL A 391 12.30 17.03 -0.51
C VAL A 391 12.68 15.68 0.13
N HIS A 392 13.35 14.81 -0.64
CA HIS A 392 13.80 13.49 -0.23
C HIS A 392 15.21 13.48 0.40
N MET A 393 15.84 14.62 0.67
CA MET A 393 17.22 14.64 1.15
C MET A 393 17.37 13.98 2.54
N ASN A 394 18.08 12.84 2.58
CA ASN A 394 18.15 11.88 3.69
C ASN A 394 16.93 10.95 3.90
N ASP A 395 15.90 10.99 3.04
CA ASP A 395 14.84 9.99 3.05
C ASP A 395 15.41 8.59 2.83
N THR A 396 14.77 7.61 3.46
CA THR A 396 15.14 6.20 3.40
C THR A 396 13.98 5.37 2.89
N ILE A 397 14.22 4.54 1.88
CA ILE A 397 13.18 3.71 1.26
C ILE A 397 13.67 2.28 1.06
N GLU A 398 12.75 1.32 1.14
CA GLU A 398 13.00 -0.09 0.81
C GLU A 398 12.33 -0.42 -0.52
N PHE A 399 13.10 -0.99 -1.45
CA PHE A 399 12.64 -1.34 -2.79
C PHE A 399 13.21 -2.70 -3.16
N LYS A 400 12.34 -3.67 -3.48
CA LYS A 400 12.70 -5.08 -3.72
C LYS A 400 13.65 -5.66 -2.65
N TYR A 401 13.32 -5.45 -1.37
CA TYR A 401 14.10 -5.89 -0.19
C TYR A 401 15.51 -5.29 -0.07
N VAL A 402 15.79 -4.19 -0.76
CA VAL A 402 17.05 -3.45 -0.67
C VAL A 402 16.76 -2.04 -0.14
N ARG A 403 17.53 -1.60 0.86
CA ARG A 403 17.37 -0.27 1.47
C ARG A 403 18.25 0.77 0.79
N TYR A 404 17.68 1.94 0.52
CA TYR A 404 18.31 3.07 -0.17
C TYR A 404 18.14 4.36 0.64
N ILE A 405 19.14 5.24 0.56
CA ILE A 405 19.06 6.65 1.01
C ILE A 405 19.28 7.58 -0.18
N CYS A 406 18.50 8.66 -0.23
CA CYS A 406 18.75 9.81 -1.09
C CYS A 406 19.86 10.68 -0.51
N ARG A 407 20.99 10.81 -1.24
CA ARG A 407 22.17 11.61 -0.83
C ARG A 407 22.36 12.88 -1.70
N GLY A 408 21.29 13.33 -2.35
CA GLY A 408 21.28 14.54 -3.19
C GLY A 408 22.17 14.47 -4.43
N LYS A 409 22.41 13.25 -4.95
CA LYS A 409 23.12 12.94 -6.21
C LYS A 409 22.63 11.61 -6.80
N GLY A 410 21.34 11.35 -6.67
CA GLY A 410 20.72 10.04 -6.86
C GLY A 410 20.56 9.26 -5.56
N TRP A 411 19.68 8.27 -5.61
CA TRP A 411 19.50 7.29 -4.54
C TRP A 411 20.66 6.31 -4.51
N THR A 412 21.03 5.87 -3.31
CA THR A 412 22.19 5.03 -3.08
C THR A 412 21.88 3.95 -2.06
N ARG A 413 22.24 2.70 -2.38
CA ARG A 413 22.05 1.56 -1.47
C ARG A 413 22.76 1.82 -0.13
N TYR A 414 22.18 1.32 0.95
CA TYR A 414 22.83 1.26 2.27
C TYR A 414 24.15 0.47 2.17
N THR A 415 25.17 0.92 2.89
CA THR A 415 26.37 0.11 3.17
C THR A 415 26.09 -0.90 4.30
N ASP A 416 26.90 -1.95 4.41
CA ASP A 416 26.78 -2.97 5.47
C ASP A 416 26.79 -2.38 6.90
N LEU A 417 27.41 -1.20 7.08
CA LEU A 417 27.43 -0.45 8.33
C LEU A 417 26.11 0.28 8.58
N GLU A 418 25.43 0.74 7.53
CA GLU A 418 24.15 1.45 7.61
C GLU A 418 22.96 0.49 7.71
N GLU A 419 23.06 -0.69 7.10
CA GLU A 419 22.17 -1.82 7.36
C GLU A 419 22.16 -2.20 8.86
N ARG A 420 23.31 -2.03 9.53
CA ARG A 420 23.56 -2.43 10.92
C ARG A 420 23.30 -1.33 11.97
N PHE A 421 23.71 -0.10 11.71
CA PHE A 421 23.65 1.04 12.66
C PHE A 421 22.57 2.08 12.29
N GLY A 422 21.81 1.83 11.21
CA GLY A 422 21.03 2.86 10.54
C GLY A 422 21.93 3.86 9.82
N VAL A 423 21.32 4.75 9.04
CA VAL A 423 22.07 5.64 8.15
C VAL A 423 22.83 6.72 8.92
N CYS A 424 24.03 7.08 8.43
CA CYS A 424 24.79 8.22 8.93
C CYS A 424 24.25 9.51 8.31
N THR A 425 23.23 10.09 8.96
CA THR A 425 22.61 11.38 8.60
C THR A 425 23.26 12.54 9.37
N PRO A 426 22.99 13.81 9.01
CA PRO A 426 23.47 14.98 9.76
C PRO A 426 23.18 14.94 11.27
N GLU A 427 22.05 14.35 11.68
CA GLU A 427 21.65 14.17 13.08
C GLU A 427 22.53 13.16 13.84
N LYS A 428 23.11 12.19 13.13
CA LYS A 428 24.03 11.20 13.70
C LYS A 428 25.50 11.63 13.65
N LEU A 429 25.83 12.80 13.11
CA LEU A 429 27.23 13.24 13.02
C LEU A 429 27.89 13.26 14.40
N PHE A 430 29.09 12.68 14.46
CA PHE A 430 29.88 12.45 15.66
C PHE A 430 29.28 11.46 16.69
N MET A 431 28.21 10.73 16.36
CA MET A 431 27.79 9.56 17.14
C MET A 431 28.80 8.41 17.01
N LEU A 432 28.96 7.66 18.10
CA LEU A 432 29.83 6.49 18.19
C LEU A 432 28.99 5.22 18.35
N GLU A 433 29.22 4.25 17.47
CA GLU A 433 28.54 2.95 17.49
C GLU A 433 29.48 1.77 17.75
N ASN A 434 28.98 0.78 18.49
CA ASN A 434 29.76 -0.39 18.89
C ASN A 434 29.68 -1.51 17.83
N GLY A 435 30.74 -1.67 17.07
CA GLY A 435 30.91 -2.76 16.11
C GLY A 435 31.22 -4.12 16.73
N THR A 436 31.41 -5.10 15.85
CA THR A 436 31.94 -6.42 16.23
C THR A 436 33.40 -6.31 16.66
N TYR A 437 33.90 -7.34 17.34
CA TYR A 437 35.30 -7.46 17.67
C TYR A 437 36.16 -7.61 16.40
N ASP A 438 37.32 -6.96 16.41
CA ASP A 438 38.41 -7.22 15.46
C ASP A 438 39.03 -8.61 15.72
N ILE A 439 39.92 -9.07 14.84
CA ILE A 439 40.54 -10.42 14.90
C ILE A 439 41.23 -10.70 16.25
N GLU A 440 41.66 -9.64 16.94
CA GLU A 440 42.33 -9.66 18.25
C GLU A 440 41.39 -9.45 19.45
N ASN A 441 40.07 -9.69 19.32
CA ASN A 441 39.07 -9.41 20.36
C ASN A 441 39.01 -7.94 20.84
N ARG A 442 39.50 -6.99 20.04
CA ARG A 442 39.40 -5.55 20.33
C ARG A 442 38.09 -4.99 19.76
N LYS A 443 37.30 -4.27 20.57
CA LYS A 443 36.07 -3.61 20.09
C LYS A 443 36.40 -2.59 19.00
N MET A 444 35.83 -2.79 17.81
CA MET A 444 35.81 -1.76 16.78
C MET A 444 34.67 -0.79 17.09
N GLU A 445 35.00 0.49 17.24
CA GLU A 445 33.99 1.56 17.27
C GLU A 445 33.90 2.17 15.87
N PHE A 446 32.73 2.68 15.52
CA PHE A 446 32.49 3.40 14.28
C PHE A 446 31.98 4.80 14.59
N LEU A 447 32.44 5.79 13.83
CA LEU A 447 32.05 7.19 13.95
C LEU A 447 31.25 7.57 12.69
N CYS A 448 30.11 8.21 12.85
CA CYS A 448 29.43 8.84 11.73
C CYS A 448 30.08 10.21 11.45
N ASP A 449 30.70 10.37 10.29
CA ASP A 449 31.27 11.63 9.81
C ASP A 449 30.64 12.05 8.46
N THR A 450 31.11 13.17 7.89
CA THR A 450 30.57 13.72 6.63
C THR A 450 30.77 12.83 5.39
N SER A 451 31.44 11.68 5.52
CA SER A 451 31.59 10.65 4.49
C SER A 451 30.81 9.36 4.76
N GLY A 452 30.22 9.20 5.95
CA GLY A 452 29.47 8.03 6.38
C GLY A 452 30.01 7.41 7.68
N TRP A 453 29.72 6.13 7.92
CA TRP A 453 30.30 5.39 9.05
C TRP A 453 31.76 5.01 8.77
N VAL A 454 32.70 5.68 9.44
CA VAL A 454 34.15 5.38 9.36
C VAL A 454 34.61 4.59 10.59
N LYS A 455 35.61 3.72 10.43
CA LYS A 455 36.23 3.01 11.58
C LYS A 455 36.89 4.04 12.49
N TYR A 456 36.50 4.05 13.76
CA TYR A 456 37.09 4.94 14.76
C TYR A 456 38.52 4.48 15.05
N THR A 457 39.49 5.33 14.71
CA THR A 457 40.91 5.08 14.90
C THR A 457 41.56 6.30 15.55
N ALA A 458 42.73 6.14 16.17
CA ALA A 458 43.50 7.27 16.70
C ALA A 458 43.66 8.37 15.63
N THR A 459 44.05 8.00 14.40
CA THR A 459 44.19 8.93 13.27
C THR A 459 42.91 9.66 12.85
N THR A 460 41.73 9.15 13.19
CA THR A 460 40.43 9.82 12.98
C THR A 460 40.14 10.87 14.05
N VAL A 461 40.66 10.70 15.27
CA VAL A 461 40.34 11.52 16.46
C VAL A 461 41.42 12.56 16.75
N ILE A 462 42.68 12.13 16.80
CA ILE A 462 43.85 12.95 17.12
C ILE A 462 44.60 13.41 15.85
N GLY A 463 43.99 13.25 14.68
CA GLY A 463 44.53 13.67 13.39
C GLY A 463 45.71 12.83 12.91
N LYS A 464 46.39 13.30 11.86
CA LYS A 464 47.61 12.65 11.35
C LYS A 464 48.82 13.08 12.21
N CYS A 465 49.75 12.16 12.41
CA CYS A 465 51.07 12.46 12.96
C CYS A 465 52.02 12.78 11.80
N ASP A 466 52.58 13.99 11.81
CA ASP A 466 53.52 14.49 10.81
C ASP A 466 54.59 15.41 11.46
N ALA A 467 55.40 16.08 10.64
CA ALA A 467 56.51 16.89 11.15
C ALA A 467 56.07 18.15 11.93
N SER A 468 54.81 18.60 11.79
CA SER A 468 54.29 19.77 12.51
C SER A 468 53.85 19.48 13.94
N ASN A 469 53.57 18.22 14.26
CA ASN A 469 53.13 17.76 15.58
C ASN A 469 53.99 16.62 16.15
N ALA A 470 55.20 16.40 15.62
CA ALA A 470 56.18 15.49 16.19
C ALA A 470 56.52 15.86 17.64
N GLY A 471 56.56 14.86 18.53
CA GLY A 471 56.72 15.04 19.98
C GLY A 471 55.45 15.54 20.70
N SER A 472 54.35 15.80 19.99
CA SER A 472 53.07 16.07 20.66
C SER A 472 52.46 14.79 21.24
N VAL A 473 51.70 14.97 22.32
CA VAL A 473 50.96 13.91 23.00
C VAL A 473 49.46 14.19 22.86
N ALA A 474 48.69 13.17 22.52
CA ALA A 474 47.23 13.25 22.44
C ALA A 474 46.55 12.01 23.05
N LEU A 475 45.31 12.17 23.51
CA LEU A 475 44.56 11.14 24.23
C LEU A 475 43.55 10.44 23.30
N TYR A 476 43.55 9.11 23.27
CA TYR A 476 42.59 8.31 22.51
C TYR A 476 42.23 7.04 23.30
N ARG A 477 40.93 6.82 23.57
CA ARG A 477 40.41 5.73 24.42
C ARG A 477 41.11 5.63 25.80
N ASP A 478 41.27 6.77 26.46
CA ASP A 478 42.00 6.94 27.74
C ASP A 478 43.49 6.51 27.72
N LEU A 479 44.03 6.15 26.56
CA LEU A 479 45.44 5.88 26.33
C LEU A 479 46.12 7.11 25.70
N TYR A 480 47.29 7.48 26.19
CA TYR A 480 48.10 8.51 25.55
C TYR A 480 48.86 7.95 24.36
N TYR A 481 48.95 8.75 23.29
CA TYR A 481 49.76 8.49 22.11
C TYR A 481 50.72 9.66 21.90
N GLU A 482 51.98 9.33 21.62
CA GLU A 482 53.00 10.28 21.20
C GLU A 482 53.12 10.26 19.67
N CYS A 483 53.18 11.42 19.02
CA CYS A 483 53.48 11.49 17.60
C CYS A 483 55.00 11.38 17.38
N SER A 484 55.48 10.20 16.98
CA SER A 484 56.90 9.96 16.68
C SER A 484 57.07 9.07 15.45
N PHE A 485 58.10 9.36 14.64
CA PHE A 485 58.35 8.69 13.34
C PHE A 485 57.14 8.70 12.38
N SER A 486 56.41 9.82 12.34
CA SER A 486 55.17 10.01 11.56
C SER A 486 54.06 8.99 11.86
N ARG A 487 54.01 8.48 13.10
CA ARG A 487 52.96 7.59 13.61
C ARG A 487 52.58 7.98 15.04
N TRP A 488 51.32 7.78 15.38
CA TRP A 488 50.85 7.83 16.77
C TRP A 488 51.24 6.53 17.47
N ASN A 489 52.26 6.57 18.31
CA ASN A 489 52.75 5.41 19.07
C ASN A 489 52.15 5.43 20.47
N TYR A 490 51.67 4.28 20.95
CA TYR A 490 51.09 4.18 22.30
C TYR A 490 52.16 4.43 23.37
N ALA A 491 51.89 5.38 24.26
CA ALA A 491 52.84 5.90 25.23
C ALA A 491 52.51 5.39 26.65
N GLU A 492 52.86 4.12 26.88
CA GLU A 492 52.52 3.28 28.04
C GLU A 492 52.90 3.82 29.44
N ARG A 493 53.62 4.95 29.51
CA ARG A 493 54.11 5.54 30.78
C ARG A 493 53.87 7.06 30.93
N LEU A 494 52.90 7.64 30.23
CA LEU A 494 52.56 9.08 30.36
C LEU A 494 51.60 9.41 31.53
N GLN A 495 51.65 8.64 32.62
CA GLN A 495 50.77 8.82 33.78
C GLN A 495 51.12 10.05 34.65
N ASN A 496 52.18 10.80 34.30
CA ASN A 496 52.67 11.98 35.03
C ASN A 496 52.82 13.26 34.18
N THR A 497 52.51 13.26 32.87
CA THR A 497 52.91 14.36 31.96
C THR A 497 51.84 15.43 31.74
N TYR A 498 51.14 15.85 32.80
CA TYR A 498 50.47 17.17 32.81
C TYR A 498 51.39 18.31 33.23
N ASP A 499 52.55 17.98 33.79
CA ASP A 499 53.54 18.94 34.23
C ASP A 499 54.51 19.25 33.08
N SER A 500 54.24 20.26 32.26
CA SER A 500 55.08 20.61 31.09
C SER A 500 56.49 21.10 31.44
N VAL A 501 56.75 21.41 32.71
CA VAL A 501 58.10 21.65 33.28
C VAL A 501 58.84 20.31 33.46
N LEU A 502 58.11 19.24 33.80
CA LEU A 502 58.65 17.88 33.97
C LEU A 502 58.76 17.09 32.65
N VAL A 503 58.29 17.62 31.51
CA VAL A 503 58.55 16.99 30.21
C VAL A 503 59.99 17.30 29.81
N CYS A 504 60.84 16.27 29.72
CA CYS A 504 62.25 16.44 29.36
C CYS A 504 62.37 17.05 27.95
N SER A 505 63.02 18.22 27.85
CA SER A 505 63.13 18.98 26.61
C SER A 505 64.42 19.82 26.60
N PRO A 506 64.86 20.37 25.44
CA PRO A 506 66.04 21.24 25.38
C PRO A 506 65.97 22.51 26.25
N LYS A 507 64.76 22.95 26.63
CA LYS A 507 64.56 24.06 27.58
C LYS A 507 64.77 23.65 29.04
N ASN A 508 64.55 22.38 29.33
CA ASN A 508 64.44 21.85 30.69
C ASN A 508 65.71 21.06 31.08
N ASP A 509 66.88 21.37 30.51
CA ASP A 509 68.14 20.67 30.84
C ASP A 509 68.50 20.83 32.33
N GLY A 510 68.66 19.69 33.00
CA GLY A 510 68.96 19.56 34.43
C GLY A 510 67.83 19.87 35.39
N HIS A 511 66.63 20.20 34.88
CA HIS A 511 65.44 20.31 35.70
C HIS A 511 64.98 18.94 36.20
N VAL A 512 64.42 18.89 37.41
CA VAL A 512 63.76 17.70 37.96
C VAL A 512 62.55 17.38 37.10
N ILE A 513 62.42 16.12 36.67
CA ILE A 513 61.29 15.62 35.86
C ILE A 513 60.49 14.50 36.55
N ASN A 514 61.04 13.87 37.58
CA ASN A 514 60.35 12.91 38.44
C ASN A 514 61.13 12.73 39.75
N ALA A 515 60.51 12.14 40.77
CA ALA A 515 61.25 11.56 41.89
C ALA A 515 60.61 10.26 42.37
N GLU A 516 61.46 9.28 42.66
CA GLU A 516 61.10 7.99 43.24
C GLU A 516 61.60 7.91 44.69
N ASP A 517 60.67 7.94 45.64
CA ASP A 517 60.98 7.58 47.03
C ASP A 517 60.90 6.06 47.19
N ASN A 518 62.05 5.43 47.49
CA ASN A 518 62.07 4.05 47.99
C ASN A 518 62.09 4.10 49.52
N PRO A 519 61.06 3.63 50.25
CA PRO A 519 61.02 3.66 51.71
C PRO A 519 62.15 2.87 52.39
N LEU A 520 62.85 1.98 51.66
CA LEU A 520 63.99 1.20 52.17
C LEU A 520 65.35 1.88 51.96
N GLU A 521 65.44 2.93 51.13
CA GLU A 521 66.68 3.69 50.91
C GLU A 521 66.71 4.94 51.82
N PRO A 522 67.88 5.43 52.27
CA PRO A 522 67.99 6.63 53.11
C PRO A 522 67.98 7.94 52.31
N TYR A 523 67.87 7.84 50.98
CA TYR A 523 67.79 8.93 50.01
C TYR A 523 66.60 8.67 49.07
N MET A 524 66.27 9.66 48.24
CA MET A 524 65.27 9.54 47.17
C MET A 524 65.96 9.73 45.82
N LYS A 525 65.50 9.01 44.80
CA LYS A 525 66.05 9.09 43.44
C LYS A 525 65.32 10.18 42.66
N VAL A 526 65.99 11.30 42.45
CA VAL A 526 65.50 12.40 41.64
C VAL A 526 65.92 12.16 40.20
N VAL A 527 64.95 12.21 39.28
CA VAL A 527 65.21 12.11 37.85
C VAL A 527 65.40 13.51 37.32
N GLN A 528 66.60 13.84 36.85
CA GLN A 528 66.90 15.09 36.15
C GLN A 528 66.83 14.85 34.64
N CYS A 529 66.25 15.78 33.88
CA CYS A 529 66.38 15.78 32.43
C CYS A 529 67.81 16.14 32.03
N HIS A 530 68.34 15.55 30.95
CA HIS A 530 69.59 16.00 30.34
C HIS A 530 69.48 16.01 28.81
N TYR A 531 69.73 17.17 28.20
CA TYR A 531 69.73 17.36 26.76
C TYR A 531 71.15 17.44 26.21
N ASN A 532 71.58 16.40 25.49
CA ASN A 532 72.87 16.36 24.82
C ASN A 532 72.77 17.06 23.45
N SER A 533 73.04 18.35 23.44
CA SER A 533 73.02 19.23 22.26
C SER A 533 73.98 18.86 21.11
N VAL A 534 74.94 17.97 21.34
CA VAL A 534 75.87 17.46 20.30
C VAL A 534 75.26 16.28 19.54
N THR A 535 74.30 15.57 20.15
CA THR A 535 73.68 14.36 19.59
C THR A 535 72.18 14.48 19.32
N ASP A 536 71.58 15.61 19.68
CA ASP A 536 70.14 15.87 19.68
C ASP A 536 69.34 14.76 20.39
N LYS A 537 69.79 14.44 21.61
CA LYS A 537 69.21 13.37 22.45
C LYS A 537 68.90 13.85 23.85
N LEU A 538 67.70 13.54 24.27
CA LEU A 538 67.24 13.62 25.65
C LEU A 538 67.60 12.31 26.37
N MET A 539 68.13 12.44 27.58
CA MET A 539 68.39 11.33 28.50
C MET A 539 67.90 11.72 29.89
N SER A 540 67.54 10.73 30.69
CA SER A 540 67.17 10.93 32.10
C SER A 540 68.34 10.51 32.99
N LEU A 541 68.85 11.42 33.82
CA LEU A 541 69.86 11.12 34.84
C LEU A 541 69.16 10.83 36.17
N LEU A 542 69.68 9.83 36.91
CA LEU A 542 69.19 9.43 38.23
C LEU A 542 70.18 9.90 39.29
N THR A 543 69.74 10.85 40.11
CA THR A 543 70.56 11.55 41.10
C THR A 543 70.00 11.34 42.51
N ALA A 544 70.86 11.04 43.48
CA ALA A 544 70.44 10.66 44.83
C ALA A 544 70.42 11.87 45.78
N PHE A 545 69.23 12.39 46.10
CA PHE A 545 69.06 13.51 47.04
C PHE A 545 68.64 13.00 48.43
N PRO A 546 68.95 13.72 49.53
CA PRO A 546 68.37 13.44 50.85
C PRO A 546 66.83 13.41 50.77
N LYS A 547 66.15 12.64 51.62
CA LYS A 547 64.68 12.64 51.61
C LYS A 547 64.11 14.00 52.01
N CYS A 548 63.12 14.45 51.26
CA CYS A 548 62.38 15.69 51.54
C CYS A 548 61.28 15.43 52.58
N TYR A 549 61.63 15.52 53.87
CA TYR A 549 60.65 15.46 54.95
C TYR A 549 59.95 16.82 55.16
N LYS A 550 58.87 16.85 55.94
CA LYS A 550 58.08 18.07 56.14
C LYS A 550 58.80 19.12 57.01
N GLU A 551 59.67 18.67 57.89
CA GLU A 551 60.64 19.45 58.65
C GLU A 551 61.81 19.99 57.80
N ASP A 552 61.93 19.54 56.54
CA ASP A 552 62.86 20.06 55.54
C ASP A 552 62.19 21.00 54.53
N GLU A 553 60.88 21.27 54.66
CA GLU A 553 60.11 22.16 53.79
C GLU A 553 60.78 23.55 53.65
N GLY A 554 61.11 23.92 52.41
CA GLY A 554 61.78 25.17 52.05
C GLY A 554 63.31 25.16 52.19
N LYS A 555 63.94 24.07 52.66
CA LYS A 555 65.42 23.95 52.67
C LYS A 555 65.94 23.76 51.25
N VAL A 556 66.99 24.51 50.91
CA VAL A 556 67.66 24.48 49.61
C VAL A 556 68.83 23.49 49.64
N HIS A 557 68.92 22.65 48.62
CA HIS A 557 70.08 21.84 48.26
C HIS A 557 70.74 22.43 47.01
N SER A 558 72.04 22.22 46.82
CA SER A 558 72.77 22.77 45.66
C SER A 558 73.72 21.74 45.08
N GLU A 559 73.61 21.52 43.78
CA GLU A 559 74.41 20.56 43.01
C GLU A 559 75.07 21.28 41.84
N GLY A 560 76.40 21.44 41.90
CA GLY A 560 77.12 22.30 40.97
C GLY A 560 76.63 23.75 41.04
N SER A 561 76.06 24.26 39.95
CA SER A 561 75.44 25.58 39.86
C SER A 561 73.90 25.56 39.95
N ARG A 562 73.27 24.38 40.10
CA ARG A 562 71.81 24.25 40.18
C ARG A 562 71.36 24.20 41.65
N GLN A 563 70.19 24.79 41.92
CA GLN A 563 69.57 24.80 43.24
C GLN A 563 68.21 24.12 43.17
N PHE A 564 67.90 23.38 44.22
CA PHE A 564 66.65 22.63 44.39
C PHE A 564 66.15 22.85 45.81
N TYR A 565 64.85 22.76 46.05
CA TYR A 565 64.31 22.86 47.41
C TYR A 565 63.27 21.78 47.69
N CYS A 566 63.15 21.41 48.97
CA CYS A 566 62.17 20.44 49.42
C CYS A 566 60.79 21.11 49.57
N GLY A 567 59.77 20.61 48.88
CA GLY A 567 58.39 21.13 48.97
C GLY A 567 57.62 20.69 50.23
N GLY A 568 58.20 19.80 51.05
CA GLY A 568 57.57 19.22 52.24
C GLY A 568 56.54 18.11 51.96
N ALA A 569 56.27 17.82 50.68
CA ALA A 569 55.35 16.78 50.22
C ALA A 569 56.03 15.45 49.85
N GLY A 570 57.30 15.24 50.22
CA GLY A 570 58.13 14.11 49.78
C GLY A 570 58.89 14.36 48.47
N TYR A 571 58.78 15.55 47.88
CA TYR A 571 59.34 15.90 46.57
C TYR A 571 60.35 17.07 46.64
N TRP A 572 61.44 16.97 45.89
CA TRP A 572 62.30 18.10 45.55
C TRP A 572 61.80 18.78 44.29
N HIS A 573 61.96 20.11 44.23
CA HIS A 573 61.57 20.95 43.10
C HIS A 573 62.77 21.81 42.69
N ASP A 574 62.84 22.19 41.43
CA ASP A 574 63.83 23.17 40.95
C ASP A 574 63.60 24.53 41.59
N TYR A 575 64.68 25.21 41.95
CA TYR A 575 64.65 26.59 42.40
C TYR A 575 64.58 27.53 41.19
N PHE A 576 63.58 28.42 41.15
CA PHE A 576 63.41 29.43 40.12
C PHE A 576 63.50 30.83 40.76
N ASP A 577 64.43 31.66 40.30
CA ASP A 577 64.69 33.00 40.87
C ASP A 577 63.50 33.98 40.77
N ASP A 578 62.48 33.66 39.98
CA ASP A 578 61.30 34.49 39.72
C ASP A 578 59.98 33.92 40.27
N LEU A 579 60.01 32.75 40.92
CA LEU A 579 58.85 32.13 41.57
C LEU A 579 59.05 32.02 43.09
N PRO A 580 57.98 32.13 43.90
CA PRO A 580 58.06 31.73 45.30
C PRO A 580 58.26 30.21 45.41
N LEU A 581 58.75 29.74 46.56
CA LEU A 581 58.87 28.30 46.81
C LEU A 581 57.47 27.66 46.82
N CYS A 582 57.27 26.59 46.06
CA CYS A 582 56.06 25.78 46.09
C CYS A 582 56.18 24.73 47.20
N THR A 583 55.44 24.94 48.30
CA THR A 583 55.46 24.07 49.48
C THR A 583 54.05 23.63 49.87
N THR A 584 53.91 22.75 50.86
CA THR A 584 52.59 22.26 51.32
C THR A 584 51.61 23.37 51.73
N ARG A 585 52.08 24.60 51.95
CA ARG A 585 51.29 25.78 52.34
C ARG A 585 50.59 26.48 51.17
N ASN A 586 51.20 26.49 49.99
CA ASN A 586 50.71 27.22 48.81
C ASN A 586 50.33 26.31 47.62
N ILE A 587 50.13 25.01 47.85
CA ILE A 587 49.50 24.11 46.87
C ILE A 587 48.13 24.70 46.45
N GLY A 588 48.01 25.01 45.15
CA GLY A 588 46.88 25.69 44.52
C GLY A 588 47.10 27.18 44.20
N GLU A 589 48.17 27.83 44.69
CA GLU A 589 48.50 29.20 44.31
C GLU A 589 48.99 29.28 42.85
N LEU A 590 48.72 30.43 42.22
CA LEU A 590 49.16 30.75 40.86
C LEU A 590 50.30 31.77 40.89
N ALA A 591 51.29 31.57 40.03
CA ALA A 591 52.37 32.51 39.79
C ALA A 591 52.62 32.68 38.28
N THR A 592 53.63 33.46 37.90
CA THR A 592 54.02 33.65 36.50
C THR A 592 55.53 33.68 36.39
N SER A 593 56.09 32.66 35.73
CA SER A 593 57.51 32.60 35.38
C SER A 593 57.74 33.30 34.04
N LYS A 594 58.93 33.90 33.89
CA LYS A 594 59.45 34.47 32.64
C LYS A 594 59.62 33.42 31.55
N ASP A 595 60.04 32.21 31.93
CA ASP A 595 60.41 31.14 30.99
C ASP A 595 59.25 30.19 30.66
N TYR A 596 58.36 29.98 31.64
CA TYR A 596 57.26 29.00 31.54
C TYR A 596 55.86 29.62 31.44
N GLY A 597 55.69 30.92 31.74
CA GLY A 597 54.40 31.59 31.72
C GLY A 597 53.58 31.37 33.00
N ARG A 598 52.26 31.23 32.87
CA ARG A 598 51.35 31.04 34.03
C ARG A 598 51.51 29.63 34.60
N VAL A 599 51.85 29.55 35.89
CA VAL A 599 52.12 28.30 36.62
C VAL A 599 51.27 28.18 37.88
N ALA A 600 51.04 26.95 38.33
CA ALA A 600 50.39 26.59 39.58
C ALA A 600 51.29 25.73 40.46
N CYS A 601 51.24 25.94 41.77
CA CYS A 601 51.93 25.11 42.74
C CYS A 601 51.11 23.84 43.05
N THR A 602 51.77 22.68 43.01
CA THR A 602 51.19 21.35 43.25
C THR A 602 52.01 20.56 44.28
N GLU A 603 51.57 19.36 44.65
CA GLU A 603 52.38 18.42 45.45
C GLU A 603 53.73 18.06 44.78
N ARG A 604 53.88 18.30 43.47
CA ARG A 604 55.09 18.03 42.67
C ARG A 604 55.87 19.28 42.25
N GLY A 605 55.48 20.46 42.72
CA GLY A 605 56.13 21.74 42.40
C GLY A 605 55.32 22.59 41.43
N TRP A 606 55.99 23.49 40.70
CA TRP A 606 55.36 24.38 39.72
C TRP A 606 55.09 23.67 38.40
N ARG A 607 53.84 23.68 37.94
CA ARG A 607 53.43 23.23 36.60
C ARG A 607 52.73 24.34 35.82
N ASN A 608 52.75 24.29 34.49
CA ASN A 608 51.88 25.18 33.71
C ASN A 608 50.40 24.83 33.93
N ILE A 609 49.55 25.84 33.81
CA ILE A 609 48.09 25.68 33.82
C ILE A 609 47.52 25.75 32.41
N SER A 610 46.48 24.97 32.15
CA SER A 610 45.68 25.13 30.91
C SER A 610 44.86 26.42 30.94
N ASP A 611 44.35 26.88 29.79
CA ASP A 611 43.43 28.04 29.73
C ASP A 611 42.15 27.82 30.55
N LEU A 612 41.70 26.56 30.69
CA LEU A 612 40.56 26.20 31.53
C LEU A 612 40.88 26.38 33.02
N GLU A 613 42.06 25.94 33.47
CA GLU A 613 42.50 26.17 34.87
C GLU A 613 42.82 27.64 35.15
N ALA A 614 43.36 28.34 34.15
CA ALA A 614 43.60 29.76 34.16
C ALA A 614 42.31 30.60 34.31
N LYS A 615 41.14 30.01 33.99
CA LYS A 615 39.79 30.58 34.06
C LYS A 615 38.97 30.08 35.26
N TYR A 616 39.11 28.80 35.65
CA TYR A 616 38.29 28.14 36.66
C TYR A 616 38.99 27.82 37.99
N GLY A 617 40.30 28.08 38.06
CA GLY A 617 41.19 27.61 39.13
C GLY A 617 41.79 26.24 38.78
N VAL A 618 42.93 25.94 39.42
CA VAL A 618 43.64 24.65 39.28
C VAL A 618 42.70 23.48 39.59
N CYS A 619 42.70 22.43 38.77
CA CYS A 619 42.00 21.20 39.12
C CYS A 619 42.90 20.35 40.03
N SER A 620 42.37 19.91 41.17
CA SER A 620 43.11 19.21 42.22
C SER A 620 42.19 18.29 43.02
N LYS A 621 42.77 17.41 43.84
CA LYS A 621 42.02 16.56 44.80
C LYS A 621 41.07 17.33 45.73
N ARG A 622 41.27 18.65 45.93
CA ARG A 622 40.39 19.49 46.77
C ARG A 622 39.10 19.93 46.06
N ASN A 623 39.06 19.86 44.73
CA ASN A 623 37.94 20.28 43.89
C ASN A 623 37.61 19.26 42.78
N GLU A 624 38.06 18.02 42.93
CA GLU A 624 37.65 16.92 42.06
C GLU A 624 36.13 16.70 42.13
N TYR A 625 35.53 16.29 41.01
CA TYR A 625 34.10 16.21 40.77
C TYR A 625 33.33 17.54 40.87
N THR A 626 34.00 18.69 41.05
CA THR A 626 33.32 20.00 40.91
C THR A 626 33.08 20.34 39.44
N PHE A 627 32.00 21.08 39.19
CA PHE A 627 31.55 21.48 37.85
C PHE A 627 31.71 22.99 37.62
N LYS A 628 31.84 23.36 36.34
CA LYS A 628 31.87 24.74 35.81
C LYS A 628 31.09 24.81 34.50
N GLU A 629 30.59 25.99 34.15
CA GLU A 629 29.79 26.22 32.94
C GLU A 629 30.39 27.39 32.15
N ASP A 630 30.38 27.28 30.81
CA ASP A 630 30.96 28.22 29.86
C ASP A 630 30.02 28.39 28.66
N GLY A 631 29.04 29.29 28.79
CA GLY A 631 27.91 29.33 27.86
C GLY A 631 27.11 28.03 27.93
N GLU A 632 27.05 27.28 26.83
CA GLU A 632 26.36 25.98 26.75
C GLU A 632 27.25 24.80 27.18
N GLU A 633 28.56 25.01 27.36
CA GLU A 633 29.49 23.93 27.68
C GLU A 633 29.66 23.73 29.18
N ARG A 634 29.56 22.47 29.63
CA ARG A 634 29.90 22.08 31.01
C ARG A 634 31.31 21.51 31.08
N PHE A 635 31.97 21.70 32.20
CA PHE A 635 33.28 21.15 32.52
C PHE A 635 33.26 20.52 33.92
N ILE A 636 34.01 19.43 34.09
CA ILE A 636 34.18 18.74 35.38
C ILE A 636 35.68 18.58 35.67
N CYS A 637 36.09 18.82 36.92
CA CYS A 637 37.45 18.57 37.38
C CYS A 637 37.60 17.07 37.71
N LEU A 638 38.45 16.34 36.96
CA LEU A 638 38.68 14.90 37.10
C LEU A 638 40.16 14.56 36.88
N GLN A 639 40.77 13.91 37.87
CA GLN A 639 42.19 13.52 37.88
C GLN A 639 43.09 14.71 37.57
N GLU A 640 42.92 15.80 38.33
CA GLU A 640 43.72 17.03 38.29
C GLU A 640 43.70 17.80 36.95
N ASN A 641 42.74 17.53 36.05
CA ASN A 641 42.43 18.38 34.89
C ASN A 641 40.91 18.64 34.70
N TRP A 642 40.55 19.80 34.13
CA TRP A 642 39.20 20.12 33.67
C TRP A 642 38.90 19.42 32.35
N ARG A 643 37.85 18.60 32.31
CA ARG A 643 37.37 17.90 31.11
C ARG A 643 36.00 18.42 30.72
N ARG A 644 35.72 18.58 29.42
CA ARG A 644 34.39 18.97 28.93
C ARG A 644 33.40 17.85 29.23
N TYR A 645 32.34 18.17 29.93
CA TYR A 645 31.28 17.27 30.36
C TYR A 645 30.12 17.32 29.38
N LYS A 646 29.88 16.21 28.67
CA LYS A 646 28.66 16.00 27.88
C LYS A 646 27.63 15.22 28.71
N ASP A 647 26.36 15.34 28.32
CA ASP A 647 25.20 14.94 29.12
C ASP A 647 25.30 13.50 29.70
N PRO A 648 24.98 13.28 31.00
CA PRO A 648 25.11 11.98 31.65
C PRO A 648 24.26 10.86 31.05
N SER A 649 23.23 11.17 30.26
CA SER A 649 22.51 10.18 29.44
C SER A 649 23.43 9.39 28.50
N THR A 650 24.57 9.96 28.10
CA THR A 650 25.57 9.31 27.23
C THR A 650 26.61 8.47 27.99
N PHE A 651 26.75 8.66 29.32
CA PHE A 651 27.73 7.96 30.14
C PHE A 651 27.06 7.04 31.17
N ARG A 652 26.68 5.83 30.73
CA ARG A 652 26.39 4.72 31.66
C ARG A 652 27.67 4.26 32.35
N ILE A 653 28.04 4.93 33.44
CA ILE A 653 29.00 4.40 34.41
C ILE A 653 28.42 3.09 34.94
N GLN A 654 29.06 1.95 34.63
CA GLN A 654 28.73 0.66 35.24
C GLN A 654 29.23 0.59 36.68
N GLY A 655 28.64 1.41 37.55
CA GLY A 655 28.74 1.21 38.98
C GLY A 655 28.09 -0.13 39.31
N LYS A 656 28.88 -1.08 39.82
CA LYS A 656 28.30 -2.24 40.50
C LYS A 656 27.50 -1.70 41.69
N ALA A 657 26.20 -1.97 41.72
CA ALA A 657 25.46 -1.87 42.96
C ALA A 657 26.11 -2.85 43.96
N GLY A 658 26.68 -2.32 45.04
CA GLY A 658 27.02 -3.14 46.19
C GLY A 658 25.71 -3.47 46.92
N GLU A 659 25.45 -4.76 47.13
CA GLU A 659 24.37 -5.21 48.00
C GLU A 659 24.69 -4.83 49.46
N ASP A 660 23.66 -4.53 50.26
CA ASP A 660 23.82 -4.14 51.66
C ASP A 660 24.44 -5.25 52.54
N LYS A 661 25.60 -4.97 53.15
CA LYS A 661 26.00 -5.44 54.51
C LYS A 661 27.28 -4.80 55.04
#